data_AF-A0AA96TE90-F1
#
_entry.id   AF-A0AA96TE90-F1
#
_cell.length_a   1.000
_cell.length_b   1.000
_cell.length_c   1.000
_cell.angle_alpha   90.00
_cell.angle_beta   90.00
_cell.angle_gamma   90.00
#
_symmetry.space_group_name_H-M   'P 1'
#
loop_
_entity.id
_entity.type
_entity.pdbx_description
1 polymer ?
#
loop_
_entity_poly.entity_id
_entity_poly.type
_entity_poly.pdbx_seq_one_letter_code
_entity_poly.pdbx_strand_id
1 'polypeptide(L)'
;MFISAVYVRFFRSFNYDYLRKTHEAFSPYPWDVLPGDLKYPFVKVDLEKSVTTVVGANESGKSQLLYAIKCALTGNDIRLGDFCRYSQFFAVDDNMSPPDFGLELSGLDAEERVAVSKALKPKSPAVGDRFCLFRFGGRPPVIFIPDQEDWREVEVKSPEALNALLPKSFEIDSNVALPDSVPLHYLAEDKHSFRTAPRRLRRSFIRQVIDNAAEWFGQQPEAPQTRHPAENAFNEANKSSEDHKKQLRLADKLLLEVAGVSRTAFAQLLKAVEDDDDGYANGVVAQINKRLAAKLNLTKWWSQDHHFQLLLTLRDQDLVFTIRDRTGTEYSAGERSMGLRYFLSYFIQYQSHDKPEAGKREILLMDEPDAYLSSAGQQDLLRIFEDFANPEDPQRTPCQVVYVTHSPFLIDKNHGERIRVLEKGEGDEGTRVVRNAVQNHYEPLRSAFGSFVAETTFISNCNLMLEGPADQVLIAGMSARLRRADPDPLTNIDLNTVTLVPAGGAGNVPYLVYLARGRDVEKPAVIVLLDSDKAGDAAVGDLGQGLRGKRLIDKKFILQLGDLQSDEITTGNPEGLAAIEDLIPLGVAVQAVKKYGAAFLTPDKAAELESLTVDDVVYEAQTDTHHALQKAARAKVPGLGLAKVGFARCVLDVVNDGLSVEEARTVDTNFRALFTELGRLQRDAMREFTADKTDTKVKRLKDSFLLDHPDTATKAQVAMLLEEVAASLDNSADADHLRNHMLLIKRNHHLDGKTSDSIPDYSAFKDDLAKLAYALLNDVQLNPAK
;
A
#
# COMPACT_ATOMS: atom_id res chain seq x y z
N MET A 1 6.75 8.17 23.09
CA MET A 1 7.41 6.84 23.03
C MET A 1 6.91 6.01 21.83
N PHE A 2 7.77 5.17 21.22
CA PHE A 2 7.43 4.15 20.21
C PHE A 2 8.35 2.93 20.34
N ILE A 3 8.02 1.80 19.70
CA ILE A 3 8.86 0.59 19.72
C ILE A 3 9.91 0.72 18.60
N SER A 4 11.19 0.84 18.92
CA SER A 4 12.26 0.93 17.92
C SER A 4 12.86 -0.44 17.55
N ALA A 5 12.68 -1.46 18.38
CA ALA A 5 13.10 -2.83 18.05
C ALA A 5 12.33 -3.88 18.85
N VAL A 6 12.24 -5.07 18.27
CA VAL A 6 11.69 -6.28 18.89
C VAL A 6 12.80 -7.32 19.03
N TYR A 7 12.91 -7.92 20.21
CA TYR A 7 13.82 -9.00 20.50
C TYR A 7 13.02 -10.28 20.73
N VAL A 8 13.30 -11.32 19.95
CA VAL A 8 12.61 -12.61 20.08
C VAL A 8 13.65 -13.73 20.23
N ARG A 9 13.43 -14.61 21.22
CA ARG A 9 14.27 -15.79 21.43
C ARG A 9 13.43 -16.98 21.89
N PHE A 10 13.72 -18.14 21.32
CA PHE A 10 13.05 -19.43 21.57
C PHE A 10 11.52 -19.42 21.41
N PHE A 11 11.00 -18.70 20.41
CA PHE A 11 9.57 -18.60 20.14
C PHE A 11 9.21 -19.12 18.75
N ARG A 12 8.48 -20.24 18.66
CA ARG A 12 8.00 -20.87 17.42
C ARG A 12 9.12 -21.03 16.38
N SER A 13 9.17 -20.16 15.36
CA SER A 13 10.21 -20.17 14.32
C SER A 13 11.49 -19.41 14.72
N PHE A 14 11.43 -18.53 15.72
CA PHE A 14 12.58 -17.77 16.22
C PHE A 14 13.37 -18.61 17.23
N ASN A 15 14.64 -18.92 16.94
CA ASN A 15 15.54 -19.58 17.88
C ASN A 15 16.41 -18.55 18.62
N TYR A 16 17.60 -18.24 18.11
CA TYR A 16 18.49 -17.16 18.55
C TYR A 16 19.22 -16.62 17.33
N ASP A 17 19.86 -15.45 17.42
CA ASP A 17 20.59 -14.87 16.29
C ASP A 17 21.89 -15.65 16.04
N TYR A 18 21.78 -16.67 15.19
CA TYR A 18 22.89 -17.56 14.87
C TYR A 18 24.04 -16.82 14.19
N LEU A 19 23.75 -15.93 13.24
CA LEU A 19 24.75 -15.14 12.51
C LEU A 19 25.51 -14.21 13.45
N ARG A 20 24.81 -13.54 14.38
CA ARG A 20 25.48 -12.71 15.39
C ARG A 20 26.33 -13.54 16.32
N LYS A 21 25.88 -14.74 16.74
CA LYS A 21 26.62 -15.61 17.65
C LYS A 21 27.93 -16.15 17.04
N THR A 22 27.94 -16.42 15.72
CA THR A 22 29.10 -17.00 15.02
C THR A 22 30.09 -15.96 14.48
N HIS A 23 29.74 -14.67 14.49
CA HIS A 23 30.60 -13.60 14.03
C HIS A 23 31.84 -13.42 14.92
N GLU A 24 33.02 -13.18 14.33
CA GLU A 24 34.30 -13.08 15.08
C GLU A 24 34.29 -11.94 16.12
N ALA A 25 33.65 -10.82 15.79
CA ALA A 25 33.47 -9.68 16.69
C ALA A 25 32.27 -9.80 17.65
N PHE A 26 31.72 -11.01 17.88
CA PHE A 26 30.57 -11.19 18.74
C PHE A 26 30.87 -10.79 20.19
N SER A 27 30.12 -9.80 20.69
CA SER A 27 30.03 -9.47 22.10
C SER A 27 28.56 -9.59 22.57
N PRO A 28 28.28 -10.34 23.65
CA PRO A 28 26.92 -10.50 24.16
C PRO A 28 26.47 -9.21 24.85
N TYR A 29 25.19 -8.84 24.66
CA TYR A 29 24.56 -7.89 25.56
C TYR A 29 24.24 -8.57 26.89
N PRO A 30 24.01 -7.82 27.99
CA PRO A 30 23.66 -8.41 29.27
C PRO A 30 22.46 -9.37 29.23
N TRP A 31 21.45 -9.08 28.39
CA TRP A 31 20.28 -9.95 28.20
C TRP A 31 20.53 -11.19 27.33
N ASP A 32 21.66 -11.26 26.60
CA ASP A 32 22.01 -12.41 25.77
C ASP A 32 22.55 -13.59 26.62
N VAL A 33 22.83 -13.37 27.90
CA VAL A 33 23.45 -14.35 28.80
C VAL A 33 22.39 -15.10 29.63
N LEU A 34 22.33 -16.41 29.44
CA LEU A 34 21.50 -17.35 30.20
C LEU A 34 22.24 -17.89 31.43
N PRO A 35 21.55 -18.52 32.41
CA PRO A 35 22.20 -19.21 33.52
C PRO A 35 23.29 -20.17 33.07
N GLY A 36 24.43 -20.16 33.77
CA GLY A 36 25.61 -20.95 33.39
C GLY A 36 26.53 -20.27 32.37
N ASP A 37 26.43 -18.95 32.18
CA ASP A 37 27.22 -18.14 31.22
C ASP A 37 27.02 -18.56 29.75
N LEU A 38 25.83 -19.08 29.46
CA LEU A 38 25.43 -19.53 28.14
C LEU A 38 24.98 -18.34 27.28
N LYS A 39 25.72 -18.04 26.20
CA LYS A 39 25.50 -16.85 25.35
C LYS A 39 24.61 -17.19 24.14
N TYR A 40 23.38 -16.69 24.15
CA TYR A 40 22.38 -16.90 23.10
C TYR A 40 21.71 -15.57 22.74
N PRO A 41 22.23 -14.88 21.71
CA PRO A 41 21.74 -13.55 21.36
C PRO A 41 20.31 -13.59 20.82
N PHE A 42 19.51 -12.59 21.17
CA PHE A 42 18.16 -12.45 20.61
C PHE A 42 18.20 -12.16 19.10
N VAL A 43 17.22 -12.68 18.37
CA VAL A 43 16.92 -12.19 17.03
C VAL A 43 16.30 -10.81 17.17
N LYS A 44 17.01 -9.78 16.70
CA LYS A 44 16.58 -8.38 16.75
C LYS A 44 15.97 -7.96 15.42
N VAL A 45 14.73 -7.46 15.46
CA VAL A 45 14.07 -6.81 14.32
C VAL A 45 13.85 -5.33 14.66
N ASP A 46 14.54 -4.43 13.97
CA ASP A 46 14.32 -2.99 14.13
C ASP A 46 12.98 -2.57 13.53
N LEU A 47 12.32 -1.58 14.12
CA LEU A 47 11.04 -1.02 13.68
C LEU A 47 11.14 0.49 13.50
N GLU A 48 10.44 1.01 12.50
CA GLU A 48 10.33 2.44 12.24
C GLU A 48 9.26 3.09 13.13
N LYS A 49 9.45 4.36 13.46
CA LYS A 49 8.48 5.15 14.25
C LYS A 49 7.10 5.23 13.59
N SER A 50 7.07 5.26 12.25
CA SER A 50 5.85 5.34 11.45
C SER A 50 5.39 3.94 11.03
N VAL A 51 5.74 3.51 9.81
CA VAL A 51 5.29 2.25 9.21
C VAL A 51 6.48 1.31 9.07
N THR A 52 6.31 0.04 9.44
CA THR A 52 7.26 -1.04 9.18
C THR A 52 6.57 -2.17 8.41
N THR A 53 7.12 -2.52 7.26
CA THR A 53 6.64 -3.62 6.42
C THR A 53 7.58 -4.81 6.57
N VAL A 54 7.04 -5.96 6.97
CA VAL A 54 7.84 -7.18 7.15
C VAL A 54 7.50 -8.19 6.06
N VAL A 55 8.50 -8.56 5.27
CA VAL A 55 8.37 -9.47 4.12
C VAL A 55 9.28 -10.67 4.26
N GLY A 56 8.99 -11.72 3.51
CA GLY A 56 9.75 -12.96 3.56
C GLY A 56 8.96 -14.16 3.07
N ALA A 57 9.66 -15.24 2.73
CA ALA A 57 9.06 -16.49 2.27
C ALA A 57 8.12 -17.12 3.31
N ASN A 58 7.35 -18.14 2.90
CA ASN A 58 6.49 -18.87 3.82
C ASN A 58 7.33 -19.44 4.98
N GLU A 59 6.76 -19.46 6.18
CA GLU A 59 7.42 -19.97 7.40
C GLU A 59 8.65 -19.16 7.87
N SER A 60 8.90 -17.97 7.32
CA SER A 60 10.05 -17.14 7.74
C SER A 60 9.92 -16.49 9.12
N GLY A 61 8.75 -16.54 9.77
CA GLY A 61 8.54 -15.95 11.10
C GLY A 61 7.71 -14.66 11.12
N LYS A 62 7.12 -14.24 9.99
CA LYS A 62 6.37 -12.99 9.83
C LYS A 62 5.21 -12.83 10.83
N SER A 63 4.20 -13.69 10.78
CA SER A 63 3.05 -13.64 11.70
C SER A 63 3.48 -13.88 13.15
N GLN A 64 4.53 -14.67 13.36
CA GLN A 64 5.14 -14.89 14.67
C GLN A 64 5.74 -13.59 15.25
N LEU A 65 6.31 -12.71 14.43
CA LEU A 65 6.83 -11.42 14.89
C LEU A 65 5.72 -10.53 15.45
N LEU A 66 4.56 -10.44 14.78
CA LEU A 66 3.42 -9.66 15.27
C LEU A 66 2.92 -10.20 16.62
N TYR A 67 2.86 -11.51 16.76
CA TYR A 67 2.50 -12.15 18.02
C TYR A 67 3.53 -11.85 19.13
N ALA A 68 4.83 -11.90 18.79
CA ALA A 68 5.89 -11.57 19.72
C ALA A 68 5.78 -10.13 20.24
N ILE A 69 5.41 -9.16 19.38
CA ILE A 69 5.13 -7.77 19.81
C ILE A 69 4.01 -7.74 20.86
N LYS A 70 2.89 -8.44 20.62
CA LYS A 70 1.77 -8.50 21.58
C LYS A 70 2.18 -9.12 22.91
N CYS A 71 2.92 -10.23 22.88
CA CYS A 71 3.43 -10.89 24.09
C CYS A 71 4.40 -9.98 24.86
N ALA A 72 5.28 -9.27 24.16
CA ALA A 72 6.24 -8.38 24.79
C ALA A 72 5.56 -7.14 25.40
N LEU A 73 4.53 -6.59 24.76
CA LEU A 73 3.75 -5.46 25.30
C LEU A 73 2.94 -5.87 26.53
N THR A 74 2.19 -6.97 26.44
CA THR A 74 1.20 -7.33 27.48
C THR A 74 1.77 -8.22 28.59
N GLY A 75 2.74 -9.08 28.25
CA GLY A 75 3.18 -10.19 29.10
C GLY A 75 2.18 -11.35 29.20
N ASN A 76 1.12 -11.33 28.39
CA ASN A 76 0.04 -12.32 28.40
C ASN A 76 0.16 -13.29 27.21
N ASP A 77 -0.64 -14.35 27.25
CA ASP A 77 -0.76 -15.38 26.20
C ASP A 77 0.54 -16.13 25.86
N ILE A 78 1.56 -16.04 26.71
CA ILE A 78 2.82 -16.77 26.54
C ILE A 78 2.64 -18.22 27.01
N ARG A 79 2.62 -19.18 26.08
CA ARG A 79 2.45 -20.61 26.38
C ARG A 79 3.77 -21.36 26.23
N LEU A 80 3.99 -22.35 27.08
CA LEU A 80 5.12 -23.29 26.95
C LEU A 80 5.13 -24.01 25.60
N GLY A 81 3.95 -24.34 25.05
CA GLY A 81 3.82 -24.97 23.73
C GLY A 81 4.27 -24.10 22.55
N ASP A 82 4.49 -22.80 22.77
CA ASP A 82 5.03 -21.90 21.76
C ASP A 82 6.57 -21.84 21.75
N PHE A 83 7.25 -22.63 22.59
CA PHE A 83 8.71 -22.71 22.58
C PHE A 83 9.23 -23.21 21.23
N CYS A 84 10.35 -22.64 20.79
CA CYS A 84 10.95 -22.96 19.50
C CYS A 84 11.38 -24.43 19.46
N ARG A 85 10.80 -25.18 18.51
CA ARG A 85 11.09 -26.62 18.33
C ARG A 85 12.47 -26.88 17.75
N TYR A 86 13.11 -25.86 17.17
CA TYR A 86 14.48 -25.93 16.66
C TYR A 86 15.51 -25.74 17.77
N SER A 87 15.10 -25.26 18.94
CA SER A 87 16.02 -24.99 20.03
C SER A 87 16.53 -26.30 20.64
N GLN A 88 17.83 -26.35 20.91
CA GLN A 88 18.47 -27.39 21.73
C GLN A 88 17.91 -27.47 23.16
N PHE A 89 17.18 -26.45 23.62
CA PHE A 89 16.54 -26.41 24.92
C PHE A 89 15.10 -26.97 24.90
N PHE A 90 14.62 -27.43 23.74
CA PHE A 90 13.32 -28.09 23.62
C PHE A 90 13.43 -29.51 24.21
N ALA A 91 13.00 -29.67 25.46
CA ALA A 91 13.05 -30.92 26.22
C ALA A 91 11.65 -31.37 26.66
N VAL A 92 11.50 -32.67 26.96
CA VAL A 92 10.25 -33.27 27.46
C VAL A 92 10.16 -33.20 29.00
N ASP A 93 11.16 -32.61 29.64
CA ASP A 93 11.32 -32.59 31.09
C ASP A 93 10.69 -31.32 31.71
N ASP A 94 10.39 -31.34 33.01
CA ASP A 94 9.72 -30.25 33.75
C ASP A 94 10.50 -28.92 33.82
N ASN A 95 11.70 -28.84 33.23
CA ASN A 95 12.59 -27.68 33.27
C ASN A 95 12.46 -26.73 32.05
N MET A 96 11.50 -26.95 31.15
CA MET A 96 11.34 -26.06 29.99
C MET A 96 10.81 -24.68 30.42
N SER A 97 11.52 -23.62 30.05
CA SER A 97 11.08 -22.24 30.30
C SER A 97 10.22 -21.73 29.14
N PRO A 98 9.25 -20.83 29.39
CA PRO A 98 8.55 -20.16 28.30
C PRO A 98 9.50 -19.35 27.40
N PRO A 99 9.06 -19.00 26.17
CA PRO A 99 9.83 -18.15 25.26
C PRO A 99 10.18 -16.78 25.85
N ASP A 100 11.26 -16.18 25.36
CA ASP A 100 11.72 -14.86 25.80
C ASP A 100 11.37 -13.77 24.78
N PHE A 101 10.94 -12.62 25.30
CA PHE A 101 10.58 -11.47 24.47
C PHE A 101 11.19 -10.19 25.03
N GLY A 102 11.53 -9.25 24.15
CA GLY A 102 11.95 -7.92 24.52
C GLY A 102 11.53 -6.85 23.53
N LEU A 103 11.47 -5.61 24.00
CA LEU A 103 11.18 -4.41 23.23
C LEU A 103 12.21 -3.33 23.55
N GLU A 104 12.72 -2.68 22.52
CA GLU A 104 13.38 -1.38 22.68
C GLU A 104 12.32 -0.30 22.49
N LEU A 105 12.17 0.58 23.50
CA LEU A 105 11.27 1.72 23.46
C LEU A 105 12.09 3.00 23.38
N SER A 106 11.77 3.86 22.43
CA SER A 106 12.52 5.08 22.12
C SER A 106 11.59 6.30 21.99
N GLY A 107 12.19 7.49 21.99
CA GLY A 107 11.46 8.75 21.81
C GLY A 107 10.50 9.05 22.95
N LEU A 108 10.92 8.80 24.20
CA LEU A 108 10.15 9.12 25.38
C LEU A 108 10.10 10.64 25.60
N ASP A 109 8.92 11.20 25.85
CA ASP A 109 8.76 12.57 26.31
C ASP A 109 9.08 12.71 27.81
N ALA A 110 9.07 13.95 28.32
CA ALA A 110 9.44 14.23 29.70
C ALA A 110 8.47 13.61 30.72
N GLU A 111 7.18 13.52 30.40
CA GLU A 111 6.17 12.92 31.28
C GLU A 111 6.28 11.40 31.31
N GLU A 112 6.48 10.79 30.13
CA GLU A 112 6.73 9.36 29.96
C GLU A 112 7.98 8.92 30.75
N ARG A 113 9.10 9.66 30.68
CA ARG A 113 10.32 9.36 31.45
C ARG A 113 10.07 9.32 32.96
N VAL A 114 9.32 10.30 33.46
CA VAL A 114 8.96 10.38 34.89
C VAL A 114 8.03 9.23 35.26
N ALA A 115 7.05 8.91 34.41
CA ALA A 115 6.11 7.83 34.66
C ALA A 115 6.80 6.46 34.68
N VAL A 116 7.68 6.17 33.72
CA VAL A 116 8.48 4.93 33.70
C VAL A 116 9.34 4.85 34.95
N SER A 117 10.04 5.93 35.32
CA SER A 117 10.88 5.96 36.53
C SER A 117 10.11 5.65 37.82
N LYS A 118 8.83 6.03 37.90
CA LYS A 118 7.96 5.71 39.06
C LYS A 118 7.55 4.23 39.12
N ALA A 119 7.54 3.53 37.98
CA ALA A 119 7.24 2.09 37.91
C ALA A 119 8.43 1.20 38.31
N LEU A 120 9.64 1.76 38.37
CA LEU A 120 10.88 1.06 38.74
C LEU A 120 11.13 1.06 40.26
N LYS A 121 12.10 0.25 40.72
CA LYS A 121 12.52 0.27 42.13
C LYS A 121 13.16 1.62 42.52
N PRO A 122 13.09 2.04 43.80
CA PRO A 122 13.76 3.25 44.28
C PRO A 122 15.28 3.19 44.06
N LYS A 123 15.92 4.34 43.75
CA LYS A 123 17.35 4.49 43.39
C LYS A 123 17.75 3.89 42.03
N SER A 124 16.79 3.63 41.15
CA SER A 124 17.08 3.32 39.74
C SER A 124 17.74 4.51 39.05
N PRO A 125 18.61 4.28 38.04
CA PRO A 125 19.12 5.36 37.20
C PRO A 125 17.98 6.08 36.48
N ALA A 126 18.22 7.35 36.12
CA ALA A 126 17.24 8.12 35.38
C ALA A 126 17.00 7.51 33.99
N VAL A 127 15.74 7.37 33.59
CA VAL A 127 15.38 6.89 32.25
C VAL A 127 15.63 8.02 31.26
N GLY A 128 16.51 7.75 30.28
CA GLY A 128 16.78 8.68 29.17
C GLY A 128 15.72 8.61 28.07
N ASP A 129 16.17 8.82 26.83
CA ASP A 129 15.27 8.84 25.65
C ASP A 129 14.86 7.43 25.18
N ARG A 130 15.53 6.39 25.67
CA ARG A 130 15.28 4.98 25.34
C ARG A 130 15.54 4.03 26.50
N PHE A 131 14.87 2.88 26.49
CA PHE A 131 15.12 1.75 27.38
C PHE A 131 14.71 0.42 26.71
N CYS A 132 15.24 -0.71 27.20
CA CYS A 132 14.81 -2.03 26.74
C CYS A 132 13.99 -2.75 27.82
N LEU A 133 12.80 -3.19 27.50
CA LEU A 133 11.97 -4.05 28.35
C LEU A 133 12.17 -5.51 27.94
N PHE A 134 12.47 -6.39 28.90
CA PHE A 134 12.54 -7.84 28.66
C PHE A 134 11.60 -8.61 29.57
N ARG A 135 10.99 -9.65 29.00
CA ARG A 135 10.19 -10.66 29.68
C ARG A 135 10.86 -12.01 29.45
N PHE A 136 11.63 -12.44 30.44
CA PHE A 136 12.27 -13.74 30.42
C PHE A 136 11.33 -14.81 30.96
N GLY A 137 11.34 -15.99 30.33
CA GLY A 137 10.54 -17.13 30.76
C GLY A 137 10.76 -17.43 32.26
N GLY A 138 9.68 -17.37 33.03
CA GLY A 138 9.70 -17.68 34.47
C GLY A 138 10.25 -16.61 35.40
N ARG A 139 10.44 -15.36 34.94
CA ARG A 139 10.91 -14.24 35.78
C ARG A 139 10.01 -13.00 35.67
N PRO A 140 9.96 -12.13 36.69
CA PRO A 140 9.34 -10.80 36.57
C PRO A 140 9.98 -9.99 35.43
N PRO A 141 9.23 -9.05 34.81
CA PRO A 141 9.79 -8.21 33.77
C PRO A 141 10.92 -7.32 34.31
N VAL A 142 11.94 -7.11 33.49
CA VAL A 142 13.08 -6.25 33.81
C VAL A 142 13.29 -5.22 32.70
N ILE A 143 13.85 -4.08 33.09
CA ILE A 143 14.22 -3.01 32.16
C ILE A 143 15.74 -2.84 32.16
N PHE A 144 16.32 -2.66 30.99
CA PHE A 144 17.70 -2.23 30.83
C PHE A 144 17.74 -0.77 30.40
N ILE A 145 18.50 0.04 31.14
CA ILE A 145 18.68 1.47 30.87
C ILE A 145 20.13 1.69 30.41
N PRO A 146 20.37 2.48 29.34
CA PRO A 146 21.72 2.83 28.93
C PRO A 146 22.49 3.55 30.06
N ASP A 147 23.73 3.12 30.33
CA ASP A 147 24.65 3.73 31.28
C ASP A 147 26.04 3.85 30.61
N GLN A 148 26.35 5.01 30.04
CA GLN A 148 27.53 5.25 29.21
C GLN A 148 27.61 4.29 28.00
N GLU A 149 28.64 3.43 27.96
CA GLU A 149 28.84 2.41 26.92
C GLU A 149 28.18 1.04 27.26
N ASP A 150 27.52 0.92 28.43
CA ASP A 150 26.95 -0.35 28.91
C ASP A 150 25.44 -0.25 29.24
N TRP A 151 24.84 -1.35 29.68
CA TRP A 151 23.43 -1.47 30.05
C TRP A 151 23.26 -1.90 31.50
N ARG A 152 22.43 -1.16 32.23
CA ARG A 152 22.11 -1.47 33.62
C ARG A 152 20.74 -2.12 33.75
N GLU A 153 20.71 -3.33 34.29
CA GLU A 153 19.47 -4.04 34.62
C GLU A 153 18.76 -3.40 35.84
N VAL A 154 17.46 -3.21 35.72
CA VAL A 154 16.58 -2.64 36.73
C VAL A 154 15.29 -3.45 36.81
N GLU A 155 14.99 -3.94 38.02
CA GLU A 155 13.73 -4.63 38.27
C GLU A 155 12.52 -3.67 38.28
N VAL A 156 11.42 -4.14 37.69
CA VAL A 156 10.14 -3.42 37.67
C VAL A 156 9.41 -3.63 39.00
N LYS A 157 9.08 -2.54 39.70
CA LYS A 157 8.36 -2.58 40.98
C LYS A 157 6.86 -2.84 40.79
N SER A 158 6.25 -2.21 39.77
CA SER A 158 4.84 -2.41 39.44
C SER A 158 4.70 -2.72 37.95
N PRO A 159 4.59 -4.01 37.59
CA PRO A 159 4.35 -4.44 36.21
C PRO A 159 3.07 -3.85 35.61
N GLU A 160 2.02 -3.68 36.40
CA GLU A 160 0.74 -3.13 35.95
C GLU A 160 0.88 -1.65 35.58
N ALA A 161 1.59 -0.87 36.41
CA ALA A 161 1.86 0.54 36.11
C ALA A 161 2.73 0.69 34.86
N LEU A 162 3.74 -0.17 34.69
CA LEU A 162 4.55 -0.17 33.48
C LEU A 162 3.72 -0.53 32.25
N ASN A 163 2.95 -1.62 32.30
CA ASN A 163 2.09 -2.08 31.21
C ASN A 163 1.06 -1.02 30.79
N ALA A 164 0.56 -0.20 31.73
CA ALA A 164 -0.36 0.89 31.44
C ALA A 164 0.29 2.00 30.58
N LEU A 165 1.61 2.19 30.68
CA LEU A 165 2.39 3.19 29.93
C LEU A 165 2.80 2.71 28.54
N LEU A 166 2.89 1.39 28.33
CA LEU A 166 3.32 0.84 27.04
C LEU A 166 2.30 1.12 25.93
N PRO A 167 2.75 1.20 24.66
CA PRO A 167 1.84 1.36 23.53
C PRO A 167 0.77 0.28 23.49
N LYS A 168 -0.48 0.67 23.22
CA LYS A 168 -1.60 -0.28 23.09
C LYS A 168 -1.61 -0.85 21.68
N SER A 169 -1.50 -2.17 21.55
CA SER A 169 -1.67 -2.84 20.25
C SER A 169 -3.15 -3.02 19.91
N PHE A 170 -3.50 -2.83 18.64
CA PHE A 170 -4.81 -3.19 18.09
C PHE A 170 -4.70 -3.71 16.65
N GLU A 171 -5.78 -4.30 16.16
CA GLU A 171 -5.91 -4.86 14.80
C GLU A 171 -7.24 -4.45 14.20
N ILE A 172 -7.34 -4.51 12.87
CA ILE A 172 -8.58 -4.25 12.13
C ILE A 172 -9.13 -5.57 11.60
N ASP A 173 -10.38 -5.91 11.97
CA ASP A 173 -11.05 -7.13 11.49
C ASP A 173 -11.76 -6.85 10.15
N SER A 174 -10.99 -6.90 9.07
CA SER A 174 -11.45 -6.64 7.70
C SER A 174 -12.32 -7.76 7.10
N ASN A 175 -12.43 -8.91 7.78
CA ASN A 175 -13.28 -10.03 7.32
C ASN A 175 -14.77 -9.78 7.58
N VAL A 176 -15.10 -8.80 8.44
CA VAL A 176 -16.49 -8.41 8.70
C VAL A 176 -16.95 -7.43 7.63
N ALA A 177 -17.77 -7.87 6.68
CA ALA A 177 -18.38 -6.97 5.69
C ALA A 177 -19.55 -6.16 6.29
N LEU A 178 -19.91 -5.04 5.66
CA LEU A 178 -21.20 -4.39 5.94
C LEU A 178 -22.37 -5.36 5.66
N PRO A 179 -23.45 -5.29 6.45
CA PRO A 179 -24.67 -6.03 6.15
C PRO A 179 -25.37 -5.42 4.93
N ASP A 180 -26.21 -6.19 4.24
CA ASP A 180 -27.01 -5.64 3.13
C ASP A 180 -28.02 -4.58 3.61
N SER A 181 -28.46 -4.69 4.86
CA SER A 181 -29.44 -3.79 5.46
C SER A 181 -29.34 -3.75 6.98
N VAL A 182 -29.74 -2.61 7.55
CA VAL A 182 -29.79 -2.38 8.99
C VAL A 182 -31.22 -2.02 9.40
N PRO A 183 -31.81 -2.76 10.35
CA PRO A 183 -33.14 -2.46 10.87
C PRO A 183 -33.16 -1.12 11.63
N LEU A 184 -34.15 -0.27 11.39
CA LEU A 184 -34.29 1.01 12.10
C LEU A 184 -34.48 0.83 13.61
N HIS A 185 -35.17 -0.23 14.03
CA HIS A 185 -35.30 -0.58 15.45
C HIS A 185 -33.93 -0.83 16.13
N TYR A 186 -32.97 -1.41 15.41
CA TYR A 186 -31.62 -1.60 15.94
C TYR A 186 -30.92 -0.25 16.12
N LEU A 187 -30.96 0.60 15.10
CA LEU A 187 -30.30 1.90 15.12
C LEU A 187 -30.89 2.84 16.18
N ALA A 188 -32.20 2.77 16.41
CA ALA A 188 -32.91 3.58 17.40
C ALA A 188 -32.68 3.12 18.85
N GLU A 189 -32.68 1.80 19.11
CA GLU A 189 -32.74 1.27 20.50
C GLU A 189 -31.53 0.45 20.95
N ASP A 190 -30.64 0.03 20.04
CA ASP A 190 -29.50 -0.87 20.33
C ASP A 190 -29.92 -2.19 21.01
N LYS A 191 -31.07 -2.74 20.62
CA LYS A 191 -31.61 -3.98 21.18
C LYS A 191 -31.58 -5.09 20.15
N HIS A 192 -31.09 -6.26 20.54
CA HIS A 192 -31.17 -7.46 19.73
C HIS A 192 -32.48 -8.20 19.98
N SER A 193 -33.32 -8.27 18.95
CA SER A 193 -34.57 -9.03 18.93
C SER A 193 -34.82 -9.60 17.54
N PHE A 194 -35.90 -10.37 17.36
CA PHE A 194 -36.34 -10.79 16.04
C PHE A 194 -36.57 -9.60 15.09
N ARG A 195 -36.98 -8.42 15.59
CA ARG A 195 -37.12 -7.19 14.78
C ARG A 195 -35.80 -6.66 14.22
N THR A 196 -34.68 -7.05 14.82
CA THR A 196 -33.33 -6.67 14.38
C THR A 196 -32.59 -7.82 13.69
N ALA A 197 -33.27 -8.95 13.45
CA ALA A 197 -32.73 -10.06 12.68
C ALA A 197 -32.56 -9.66 11.19
N PRO A 198 -31.68 -10.37 10.45
CA PRO A 198 -31.48 -10.13 9.02
C PRO A 198 -32.80 -10.03 8.26
N ARG A 199 -32.92 -9.04 7.37
CA ARG A 199 -34.15 -8.76 6.62
C ARG A 199 -34.70 -9.99 5.89
N ARG A 200 -33.83 -10.80 5.27
CA ARG A 200 -34.21 -12.04 4.57
C ARG A 200 -34.89 -13.04 5.50
N LEU A 201 -34.37 -13.21 6.72
CA LEU A 201 -34.95 -14.10 7.73
C LEU A 201 -36.33 -13.59 8.18
N ARG A 202 -36.44 -12.29 8.48
CA ARG A 202 -37.74 -11.67 8.84
C ARG A 202 -38.79 -11.86 7.74
N ARG A 203 -38.44 -11.59 6.48
CA ARG A 203 -39.35 -11.77 5.33
C ARG A 203 -39.71 -13.24 5.10
N SER A 204 -38.74 -14.15 5.25
CA SER A 204 -38.99 -15.60 5.12
C SER A 204 -39.96 -16.09 6.18
N PHE A 205 -39.80 -15.65 7.43
CA PHE A 205 -40.72 -15.98 8.51
C PHE A 205 -42.12 -15.42 8.27
N ILE A 206 -42.25 -14.13 7.90
CA ILE A 206 -43.56 -13.53 7.57
C ILE A 206 -44.23 -14.30 6.43
N ARG A 207 -43.47 -14.67 5.39
CA ARG A 207 -43.99 -15.50 4.29
C ARG A 207 -44.46 -16.86 4.80
N GLN A 208 -43.66 -17.56 5.60
CA GLN A 208 -44.06 -18.83 6.20
C GLN A 208 -45.32 -18.70 7.07
N VAL A 209 -45.43 -17.62 7.86
CA VAL A 209 -46.63 -17.34 8.65
C VAL A 209 -47.85 -17.15 7.76
N ILE A 210 -47.73 -16.36 6.69
CA ILE A 210 -48.84 -16.10 5.75
C ILE A 210 -49.24 -17.37 5.00
N ASP A 211 -48.26 -18.10 4.46
CA ASP A 211 -48.49 -19.31 3.65
C ASP A 211 -49.12 -20.43 4.48
N ASN A 212 -48.79 -20.51 5.78
CA ASN A 212 -49.31 -21.54 6.70
C ASN A 212 -50.34 -20.99 7.69
N ALA A 213 -50.86 -19.77 7.49
CA ALA A 213 -51.72 -19.10 8.47
C ALA A 213 -52.97 -19.91 8.84
N ALA A 214 -53.56 -20.59 7.84
CA ALA A 214 -54.73 -21.43 8.04
C ALA A 214 -54.42 -22.69 8.87
N GLU A 215 -53.22 -23.26 8.75
CA GLU A 215 -52.79 -24.43 9.52
C GLU A 215 -52.32 -24.06 10.93
N TRP A 216 -51.64 -22.91 11.06
CA TRP A 216 -51.05 -22.45 12.32
C TRP A 216 -52.06 -21.76 13.24
N PHE A 217 -53.06 -21.08 12.68
CA PHE A 217 -54.04 -20.28 13.41
C PHE A 217 -55.50 -20.68 13.12
N GLY A 218 -55.73 -21.70 12.29
CA GLY A 218 -57.05 -22.29 12.11
C GLY A 218 -57.54 -22.99 13.38
N GLN A 219 -58.86 -22.97 13.63
CA GLN A 219 -59.46 -23.65 14.77
C GLN A 219 -59.36 -25.17 14.60
N GLN A 220 -58.46 -25.83 15.35
CA GLN A 220 -58.62 -27.25 15.66
C GLN A 220 -59.23 -27.40 17.07
N PRO A 221 -60.44 -27.98 17.19
CA PRO A 221 -60.94 -28.48 18.45
C PRO A 221 -60.21 -29.79 18.77
N GLU A 222 -59.49 -29.80 19.90
CA GLU A 222 -58.89 -30.98 20.54
C GLU A 222 -57.57 -31.53 19.97
N ALA A 223 -56.44 -30.98 20.45
CA ALA A 223 -55.27 -31.77 20.86
C ALA A 223 -54.33 -30.95 21.77
N PRO A 224 -54.13 -31.33 23.04
CA PRO A 224 -53.09 -30.74 23.88
C PRO A 224 -51.77 -31.51 23.68
N GLN A 225 -50.65 -30.78 23.53
CA GLN A 225 -49.24 -31.23 23.66
C GLN A 225 -48.36 -31.39 22.39
N THR A 226 -48.67 -30.77 21.26
CA THR A 226 -47.64 -30.49 20.24
C THR A 226 -47.23 -29.02 20.32
N ARG A 227 -46.00 -28.73 20.75
CA ARG A 227 -45.40 -27.38 20.70
C ARG A 227 -45.64 -26.80 19.30
N HIS A 228 -46.27 -25.64 19.22
CA HIS A 228 -46.75 -25.09 17.95
C HIS A 228 -45.60 -24.97 16.94
N PRO A 229 -45.77 -25.43 15.68
CA PRO A 229 -44.76 -25.28 14.62
C PRO A 229 -44.23 -23.85 14.47
N ALA A 230 -45.08 -22.85 14.76
CA ALA A 230 -44.74 -21.43 14.80
C ALA A 230 -43.70 -21.07 15.88
N GLU A 231 -43.72 -21.71 17.06
CA GLU A 231 -42.74 -21.45 18.13
C GLU A 231 -41.35 -21.95 17.75
N ASN A 232 -41.25 -23.13 17.13
CA ASN A 232 -39.97 -23.66 16.65
C ASN A 232 -39.42 -22.80 15.50
N ALA A 233 -40.25 -22.41 14.53
CA ALA A 233 -39.86 -21.52 13.45
C ALA A 233 -39.42 -20.14 13.97
N PHE A 234 -40.11 -19.59 14.96
CA PHE A 234 -39.72 -18.35 15.63
C PHE A 234 -38.40 -18.49 16.39
N ASN A 235 -38.22 -19.56 17.17
CA ASN A 235 -37.00 -19.81 17.93
C ASN A 235 -35.78 -20.03 17.03
N GLU A 236 -35.94 -20.71 15.89
CA GLU A 236 -34.89 -20.84 14.88
C GLU A 236 -34.56 -19.50 14.22
N ALA A 237 -35.57 -18.70 13.87
CA ALA A 237 -35.37 -17.39 13.26
C ALA A 237 -34.83 -16.33 14.24
N ASN A 238 -35.04 -16.52 15.55
CA ASN A 238 -34.55 -15.65 16.62
C ASN A 238 -33.14 -16.01 17.11
N LYS A 239 -32.51 -17.07 16.59
CA LYS A 239 -31.09 -17.35 16.86
C LYS A 239 -30.23 -16.26 16.22
N SER A 240 -29.65 -15.38 17.04
CA SER A 240 -28.71 -14.38 16.55
C SER A 240 -27.40 -15.04 16.12
N SER A 241 -26.96 -14.83 14.88
CA SER A 241 -25.60 -15.15 14.47
C SER A 241 -24.62 -14.12 15.04
N GLU A 242 -23.50 -14.56 15.61
CA GLU A 242 -22.42 -13.66 16.04
C GLU A 242 -21.87 -12.83 14.87
N ASP A 243 -21.86 -13.38 13.66
CA ASP A 243 -21.43 -12.65 12.46
C ASP A 243 -22.36 -11.47 12.19
N HIS A 244 -23.68 -11.67 12.27
CA HIS A 244 -24.66 -10.58 12.08
C HIS A 244 -24.48 -9.48 13.12
N LYS A 245 -24.17 -9.83 14.39
CA LYS A 245 -23.86 -8.83 15.42
C LYS A 245 -22.62 -8.01 15.07
N LYS A 246 -21.56 -8.66 14.56
CA LYS A 246 -20.35 -7.94 14.10
C LYS A 246 -20.68 -7.00 12.94
N GLN A 247 -21.50 -7.43 11.98
CA GLN A 247 -21.94 -6.59 10.86
C GLN A 247 -22.75 -5.37 11.33
N LEU A 248 -23.68 -5.57 12.27
CA LEU A 248 -24.46 -4.48 12.86
C LEU A 248 -23.58 -3.47 13.62
N ARG A 249 -22.57 -3.94 14.36
CA ARG A 249 -21.59 -3.05 15.01
C ARG A 249 -20.76 -2.25 14.00
N LEU A 250 -20.38 -2.86 12.88
CA LEU A 250 -19.70 -2.14 11.80
C LEU A 250 -20.60 -1.07 11.18
N ALA A 251 -21.90 -1.36 11.04
CA ALA A 251 -22.87 -0.37 10.60
C ALA A 251 -23.07 0.77 11.62
N ASP A 252 -23.07 0.48 12.92
CA ASP A 252 -23.09 1.50 13.97
C ASP A 252 -21.87 2.42 13.88
N LYS A 253 -20.66 1.86 13.73
CA LYS A 253 -19.43 2.65 13.49
C LYS A 253 -19.58 3.59 12.30
N LEU A 254 -20.09 3.08 11.18
CA LEU A 254 -20.30 3.89 9.98
C LEU A 254 -21.35 5.01 10.19
N LEU A 255 -22.51 4.67 10.76
CA LEU A 255 -23.65 5.58 10.79
C LEU A 255 -23.62 6.54 11.99
N LEU A 256 -23.18 6.07 13.15
CA LEU A 256 -23.14 6.85 14.38
C LEU A 256 -21.83 7.64 14.48
N GLU A 257 -20.69 6.97 14.31
CA GLU A 257 -19.37 7.57 14.57
C GLU A 257 -18.85 8.32 13.34
N VAL A 258 -18.81 7.67 12.16
CA VAL A 258 -18.28 8.30 10.94
C VAL A 258 -19.25 9.35 10.37
N ALA A 259 -20.53 8.99 10.19
CA ALA A 259 -21.53 9.92 9.63
C ALA A 259 -22.09 10.91 10.68
N GLY A 260 -21.87 10.66 11.98
CA GLY A 260 -22.33 11.54 13.06
C GLY A 260 -23.85 11.62 13.17
N VAL A 261 -24.57 10.52 12.89
CA VAL A 261 -26.04 10.46 13.03
C VAL A 261 -26.36 9.94 14.42
N SER A 262 -27.18 10.67 15.18
CA SER A 262 -27.55 10.22 16.52
C SER A 262 -28.62 9.12 16.48
N ARG A 263 -28.62 8.23 17.47
CA ARG A 263 -29.72 7.26 17.66
C ARG A 263 -31.10 7.94 17.76
N THR A 264 -31.16 9.17 18.27
CA THR A 264 -32.39 9.98 18.30
C THR A 264 -32.91 10.34 16.91
N ALA A 265 -32.03 10.61 15.93
CA ALA A 265 -32.43 10.85 14.56
C ALA A 265 -32.99 9.57 13.91
N PHE A 266 -32.41 8.41 14.22
CA PHE A 266 -32.97 7.12 13.79
C PHE A 266 -34.31 6.79 14.45
N ALA A 267 -34.52 7.17 15.71
CA ALA A 267 -35.81 7.04 16.37
C ALA A 267 -36.89 7.95 15.74
N GLN A 268 -36.53 9.17 15.33
CA GLN A 268 -37.42 10.06 14.57
C GLN A 268 -37.74 9.50 13.18
N LEU A 269 -36.73 8.95 12.49
CA LEU A 269 -36.93 8.29 11.20
C LEU A 269 -37.84 7.07 11.32
N LEU A 270 -37.64 6.22 12.34
CA LEU A 270 -38.50 5.08 12.62
C LEU A 270 -39.95 5.53 12.83
N LYS A 271 -40.16 6.56 13.64
CA LYS A 271 -41.49 7.12 13.88
C LYS A 271 -42.13 7.65 12.60
N ALA A 272 -41.39 8.37 11.76
CA ALA A 272 -41.91 8.87 10.49
C ALA A 272 -42.33 7.73 9.54
N VAL A 273 -41.59 6.62 9.53
CA VAL A 273 -41.96 5.41 8.79
C VAL A 273 -43.20 4.73 9.35
N GLU A 274 -43.37 4.72 10.68
CA GLU A 274 -44.57 4.19 11.33
C GLU A 274 -45.81 5.08 11.11
N ASP A 275 -45.61 6.39 10.95
CA ASP A 275 -46.63 7.41 10.71
C ASP A 275 -46.93 7.62 9.19
N ASP A 276 -46.30 6.84 8.29
CA ASP A 276 -46.38 6.97 6.81
C ASP A 276 -46.00 8.37 6.26
N ASP A 277 -45.11 9.10 6.95
CA ASP A 277 -44.56 10.40 6.48
C ASP A 277 -43.34 10.19 5.57
N ASP A 278 -43.62 9.72 4.34
CA ASP A 278 -42.60 9.43 3.33
C ASP A 278 -41.75 10.66 2.96
N GLY A 279 -42.34 11.85 2.98
CA GLY A 279 -41.63 13.10 2.63
C GLY A 279 -40.52 13.42 3.62
N TYR A 280 -40.84 13.40 4.91
CA TYR A 280 -39.86 13.61 5.97
C TYR A 280 -38.83 12.48 6.01
N ALA A 281 -39.27 11.21 5.93
CA ALA A 281 -38.37 10.06 5.99
C ALA A 281 -37.33 10.08 4.87
N ASN A 282 -37.74 10.34 3.63
CA ASN A 282 -36.82 10.49 2.49
C ASN A 282 -35.88 11.69 2.65
N GLY A 283 -36.36 12.81 3.20
CA GLY A 283 -35.53 13.97 3.51
C GLY A 283 -34.42 13.67 4.52
N VAL A 284 -34.74 12.93 5.58
CA VAL A 284 -33.75 12.49 6.58
C VAL A 284 -32.69 11.59 5.93
N VAL A 285 -33.10 10.59 5.14
CA VAL A 285 -32.17 9.66 4.47
C VAL A 285 -31.27 10.38 3.47
N ALA A 286 -31.80 11.33 2.71
CA ALA A 286 -30.99 12.16 1.80
C ALA A 286 -29.91 12.94 2.56
N GLN A 287 -30.24 13.47 3.74
CA GLN A 287 -29.27 14.19 4.57
C GLN A 287 -28.22 13.24 5.18
N ILE A 288 -28.60 12.01 5.55
CA ILE A 288 -27.65 10.98 6.00
C ILE A 288 -26.68 10.63 4.87
N ASN A 289 -27.18 10.41 3.65
CA ASN A 289 -26.35 10.12 2.47
C ASN A 289 -25.37 11.26 2.16
N LYS A 290 -25.82 12.51 2.26
CA LYS A 290 -24.94 13.69 2.08
C LYS A 290 -23.80 13.71 3.10
N ARG A 291 -24.10 13.38 4.38
CA ARG A 291 -23.09 13.28 5.43
C ARG A 291 -22.12 12.13 5.19
N LEU A 292 -22.63 10.95 4.84
CA LEU A 292 -21.81 9.78 4.51
C LEU A 292 -20.83 10.08 3.37
N ALA A 293 -21.32 10.65 2.27
CA ALA A 293 -20.48 11.02 1.13
C ALA A 293 -19.37 12.00 1.54
N ALA A 294 -19.70 13.04 2.32
CA ALA A 294 -18.74 14.03 2.78
C ALA A 294 -17.69 13.46 3.75
N LYS A 295 -18.11 12.57 4.65
CA LYS A 295 -17.23 12.01 5.70
C LYS A 295 -16.37 10.86 5.22
N LEU A 296 -16.89 10.01 4.34
CA LEU A 296 -16.12 8.92 3.76
C LEU A 296 -15.16 9.42 2.69
N ASN A 297 -15.58 10.38 1.84
CA ASN A 297 -14.79 10.90 0.72
C ASN A 297 -14.06 9.77 -0.06
N LEU A 298 -14.81 8.72 -0.40
CA LEU A 298 -14.26 7.46 -0.91
C LEU A 298 -13.40 7.65 -2.17
N THR A 299 -13.68 8.68 -2.96
CA THR A 299 -12.92 9.03 -4.17
C THR A 299 -11.46 9.39 -3.89
N LYS A 300 -11.16 9.88 -2.69
CA LYS A 300 -9.78 10.10 -2.22
C LYS A 300 -9.06 8.76 -2.01
N TRP A 301 -9.75 7.77 -1.45
CA TRP A 301 -9.13 6.56 -0.90
C TRP A 301 -9.21 5.34 -1.82
N TRP A 302 -10.24 5.26 -2.67
CA TRP A 302 -10.46 4.15 -3.59
C TRP A 302 -10.16 4.59 -5.02
N SER A 303 -8.98 4.22 -5.52
CA SER A 303 -8.49 4.68 -6.83
C SER A 303 -9.16 3.99 -8.01
N GLN A 304 -9.81 2.83 -7.78
CA GLN A 304 -10.34 1.98 -8.85
C GLN A 304 -11.64 2.53 -9.47
N ASP A 305 -12.39 3.38 -8.75
CA ASP A 305 -13.61 3.99 -9.25
C ASP A 305 -13.88 5.35 -8.57
N HIS A 306 -13.63 6.44 -9.29
CA HIS A 306 -13.85 7.81 -8.82
C HIS A 306 -15.33 8.24 -8.74
N HIS A 307 -16.25 7.44 -9.27
CA HIS A 307 -17.70 7.67 -9.15
C HIS A 307 -18.34 6.79 -8.09
N PHE A 308 -17.54 6.00 -7.38
CA PHE A 308 -18.01 5.11 -6.33
C PHE A 308 -18.69 5.90 -5.20
N GLN A 309 -19.94 5.53 -4.91
CA GLN A 309 -20.72 6.10 -3.81
C GLN A 309 -21.36 4.97 -3.00
N LEU A 310 -21.22 5.04 -1.68
CA LEU A 310 -22.00 4.25 -0.74
C LEU A 310 -23.23 5.05 -0.33
N LEU A 311 -24.41 4.48 -0.55
CA LEU A 311 -25.71 5.10 -0.33
C LEU A 311 -26.58 4.24 0.59
N LEU A 312 -27.55 4.88 1.21
CA LEU A 312 -28.65 4.26 1.95
C LEU A 312 -29.95 4.49 1.22
N THR A 313 -30.74 3.43 1.09
CA THR A 313 -32.12 3.48 0.64
C THR A 313 -33.03 2.97 1.74
N LEU A 314 -34.06 3.76 2.09
CA LEU A 314 -35.11 3.29 2.98
C LEU A 314 -36.00 2.29 2.24
N ARG A 315 -36.18 1.11 2.82
CA ARG A 315 -37.10 0.10 2.29
C ARG A 315 -37.79 -0.60 3.45
N ASP A 316 -39.09 -0.39 3.61
CA ASP A 316 -39.85 -0.78 4.81
C ASP A 316 -39.20 -0.14 6.06
N GLN A 317 -38.94 -0.90 7.11
CA GLN A 317 -38.29 -0.44 8.35
C GLN A 317 -36.76 -0.68 8.37
N ASP A 318 -36.14 -0.70 7.19
CA ASP A 318 -34.72 -1.00 7.03
C ASP A 318 -34.01 0.05 6.17
N LEU A 319 -32.80 0.41 6.57
CA LEU A 319 -31.85 1.13 5.73
C LEU A 319 -31.01 0.11 4.97
N VAL A 320 -31.17 0.06 3.65
CA VAL A 320 -30.46 -0.84 2.75
C VAL A 320 -29.23 -0.13 2.22
N PHE A 321 -28.06 -0.77 2.33
CA PHE A 321 -26.84 -0.25 1.73
C PHE A 321 -26.85 -0.56 0.23
N THR A 322 -26.76 0.51 -0.56
CA THR A 322 -26.60 0.43 -2.01
C THR A 322 -25.29 1.08 -2.43
N ILE A 323 -24.77 0.64 -3.55
CA ILE A 323 -23.53 1.12 -4.13
C ILE A 323 -23.87 1.65 -5.52
N ARG A 324 -23.50 2.90 -5.78
CA ARG A 324 -23.51 3.47 -7.12
C ARG A 324 -22.08 3.50 -7.65
N ASP A 325 -21.89 3.00 -8.87
CA ASP A 325 -20.59 3.00 -9.54
C ASP A 325 -20.56 3.96 -10.74
N ARG A 326 -19.46 3.97 -11.50
CA ARG A 326 -19.30 4.84 -12.69
C ARG A 326 -20.37 4.70 -13.78
N THR A 327 -21.16 3.62 -13.79
CA THR A 327 -22.27 3.47 -14.74
C THR A 327 -23.50 4.28 -14.33
N GLY A 328 -23.54 4.76 -13.08
CA GLY A 328 -24.72 5.37 -12.47
C GLY A 328 -25.74 4.35 -11.95
N THR A 329 -25.51 3.05 -12.16
CA THR A 329 -26.38 1.97 -11.69
C THR A 329 -26.19 1.74 -10.19
N GLU A 330 -27.29 1.48 -9.49
CA GLU A 330 -27.29 1.12 -8.07
C GLU A 330 -27.37 -0.39 -7.88
N TYR A 331 -26.41 -0.94 -7.15
CA TYR A 331 -26.33 -2.35 -6.78
C TYR A 331 -26.49 -2.49 -5.27
N SER A 332 -26.91 -3.67 -4.80
CA SER A 332 -26.83 -3.97 -3.38
C SER A 332 -25.37 -4.15 -2.95
N ALA A 333 -25.05 -3.81 -1.70
CA ALA A 333 -23.67 -3.90 -1.19
C ALA A 333 -23.09 -5.33 -1.28
N GLY A 334 -23.93 -6.36 -1.15
CA GLY A 334 -23.55 -7.76 -1.29
C GLY A 334 -23.19 -8.22 -2.72
N GLU A 335 -23.59 -7.48 -3.76
CA GLU A 335 -23.34 -7.84 -5.17
C GLU A 335 -21.97 -7.43 -5.70
N ARG A 336 -21.18 -6.67 -4.93
CA ARG A 336 -19.85 -6.21 -5.34
C ARG A 336 -18.74 -7.18 -4.94
N SER A 337 -17.56 -6.96 -5.51
CA SER A 337 -16.39 -7.82 -5.29
C SER A 337 -16.02 -7.95 -3.81
N MET A 338 -15.53 -9.14 -3.44
CA MET A 338 -15.04 -9.41 -2.09
C MET A 338 -13.97 -8.38 -1.66
N GLY A 339 -13.10 -7.96 -2.58
CA GLY A 339 -12.09 -6.94 -2.30
C GLY A 339 -12.65 -5.57 -1.91
N LEU A 340 -13.72 -5.11 -2.56
CA LEU A 340 -14.35 -3.84 -2.20
C LEU A 340 -15.03 -3.91 -0.82
N ARG A 341 -15.69 -5.04 -0.51
CA ARG A 341 -16.30 -5.27 0.81
C ARG A 341 -15.24 -5.27 1.91
N TYR A 342 -14.11 -5.90 1.64
CA TYR A 342 -12.95 -5.95 2.53
C TYR A 342 -12.35 -4.54 2.75
N PHE A 343 -12.11 -3.80 1.66
CA PHE A 343 -11.61 -2.42 1.74
C PHE A 343 -12.56 -1.52 2.53
N LEU A 344 -13.87 -1.59 2.28
CA LEU A 344 -14.85 -0.77 2.96
C LEU A 344 -14.90 -1.09 4.46
N SER A 345 -14.83 -2.37 4.84
CA SER A 345 -14.73 -2.76 6.25
C SER A 345 -13.51 -2.15 6.93
N TYR A 346 -12.36 -2.28 6.27
CA TYR A 346 -11.11 -1.73 6.76
C TYR A 346 -11.20 -0.20 6.90
N PHE A 347 -11.67 0.49 5.87
CA PHE A 347 -11.77 1.93 5.81
C PHE A 347 -12.75 2.50 6.85
N ILE A 348 -13.89 1.83 7.10
CA ILE A 348 -14.83 2.23 8.15
C ILE A 348 -14.19 2.12 9.52
N GLN A 349 -13.50 1.02 9.80
CA GLN A 349 -12.83 0.82 11.09
C GLN A 349 -11.71 1.84 11.32
N TYR A 350 -10.98 2.19 10.27
CA TYR A 350 -10.02 3.29 10.30
C TYR A 350 -10.69 4.65 10.55
N GLN A 351 -11.78 4.97 9.83
CA GLN A 351 -12.47 6.26 9.98
C GLN A 351 -13.14 6.43 11.36
N SER A 352 -13.57 5.32 11.96
CA SER A 352 -14.18 5.25 13.30
C SER A 352 -13.18 5.02 14.42
N HIS A 353 -11.87 4.95 14.12
CA HIS A 353 -10.87 4.73 15.14
C HIS A 353 -10.77 5.95 16.05
N ASP A 354 -11.18 5.79 17.30
CA ASP A 354 -11.16 6.84 18.32
C ASP A 354 -9.73 7.23 18.67
N LYS A 355 -9.59 8.47 19.16
CA LYS A 355 -8.31 8.88 19.74
C LYS A 355 -8.01 8.02 20.98
N PRO A 356 -6.76 7.58 21.16
CA PRO A 356 -6.38 6.89 22.39
C PRO A 356 -6.64 7.77 23.62
N GLU A 357 -6.75 7.13 24.79
CA GLU A 357 -6.74 7.82 26.08
C GLU A 357 -5.56 8.80 26.15
N ALA A 358 -5.78 9.98 26.76
CA ALA A 358 -4.80 11.05 26.76
C ALA A 358 -3.41 10.56 27.19
N GLY A 359 -2.41 10.77 26.33
CA GLY A 359 -1.02 10.37 26.55
C GLY A 359 -0.67 8.93 26.14
N LYS A 360 -1.63 8.09 25.74
CA LYS A 360 -1.37 6.71 25.34
C LYS A 360 -1.06 6.61 23.85
N ARG A 361 0.03 5.91 23.51
CA ARG A 361 0.43 5.61 22.13
C ARG A 361 -0.18 4.29 21.69
N GLU A 362 -0.36 4.13 20.39
CA GLU A 362 -0.92 2.91 19.81
C GLU A 362 -0.02 2.32 18.73
N ILE A 363 -0.17 1.02 18.53
CA ILE A 363 0.47 0.28 17.45
C ILE A 363 -0.56 -0.59 16.73
N LEU A 364 -0.71 -0.39 15.42
CA LEU A 364 -1.53 -1.21 14.54
C LEU A 364 -0.71 -2.41 14.08
N LEU A 365 -1.21 -3.62 14.33
CA LEU A 365 -0.61 -4.88 13.88
C LEU A 365 -1.51 -5.52 12.83
N MET A 366 -0.98 -5.84 11.65
CA MET A 366 -1.77 -6.44 10.57
C MET A 366 -1.05 -7.64 9.94
N ASP A 367 -1.74 -8.78 9.90
CA ASP A 367 -1.25 -10.03 9.31
C ASP A 367 -1.92 -10.25 7.94
N GLU A 368 -1.12 -10.24 6.88
CA GLU A 368 -1.56 -10.45 5.48
C GLU A 368 -2.87 -9.70 5.11
N PRO A 369 -2.91 -8.36 5.26
CA PRO A 369 -4.13 -7.60 5.03
C PRO A 369 -4.49 -7.46 3.54
N ASP A 370 -3.79 -8.16 2.65
CA ASP A 370 -3.96 -8.15 1.20
C ASP A 370 -4.88 -9.26 0.65
N ALA A 371 -5.32 -10.22 1.46
CA ALA A 371 -5.94 -11.50 1.05
C ALA A 371 -7.04 -11.43 -0.04
N TYR A 372 -7.80 -10.33 -0.12
CA TYR A 372 -8.88 -10.15 -1.11
C TYR A 372 -8.74 -8.91 -2.00
N LEU A 373 -7.66 -8.15 -1.86
CA LEU A 373 -7.46 -6.88 -2.55
C LEU A 373 -6.73 -7.08 -3.88
N SER A 374 -7.19 -6.38 -4.92
CA SER A 374 -6.45 -6.23 -6.18
C SER A 374 -5.15 -5.45 -5.94
N SER A 375 -4.20 -5.49 -6.89
CA SER A 375 -2.95 -4.71 -6.79
C SER A 375 -3.21 -3.22 -6.53
N ALA A 376 -4.20 -2.62 -7.20
CA ALA A 376 -4.65 -1.25 -6.94
C ALA A 376 -5.25 -1.08 -5.53
N GLY A 377 -6.07 -2.02 -5.06
CA GLY A 377 -6.63 -1.98 -3.72
C GLY A 377 -5.59 -2.11 -2.61
N GLN A 378 -4.49 -2.83 -2.87
CA GLN A 378 -3.35 -2.92 -1.95
C GLN A 378 -2.58 -1.59 -1.88
N GLN A 379 -2.43 -0.89 -3.00
CA GLN A 379 -1.89 0.48 -3.02
C GLN A 379 -2.81 1.48 -2.29
N ASP A 380 -4.13 1.32 -2.43
CA ASP A 380 -5.12 2.08 -1.65
C ASP A 380 -4.95 1.83 -0.14
N LEU A 381 -4.66 0.59 0.26
CA LEU A 381 -4.40 0.23 1.65
C LEU A 381 -3.11 0.85 2.21
N LEU A 382 -2.02 0.92 1.42
CA LEU A 382 -0.79 1.62 1.82
C LEU A 382 -1.05 3.09 2.19
N ARG A 383 -1.94 3.76 1.47
CA ARG A 383 -2.33 5.15 1.79
C ARG A 383 -3.05 5.25 3.13
N ILE A 384 -3.86 4.25 3.50
CA ILE A 384 -4.50 4.22 4.82
C ILE A 384 -3.48 3.97 5.94
N PHE A 385 -2.50 3.08 5.71
CA PHE A 385 -1.39 2.89 6.67
C PHE A 385 -0.56 4.17 6.85
N GLU A 386 -0.30 4.89 5.76
CA GLU A 386 0.41 6.17 5.84
C GLU A 386 -0.37 7.19 6.65
N ASP A 387 -1.68 7.32 6.48
CA ASP A 387 -2.48 8.25 7.29
C ASP A 387 -2.65 7.80 8.75
N PHE A 388 -2.65 6.49 9.05
CA PHE A 388 -2.54 6.04 10.44
C PHE A 388 -1.24 6.53 11.08
N ALA A 389 -0.13 6.43 10.36
CA ALA A 389 1.19 6.78 10.88
C ALA A 389 1.48 8.27 10.89
N ASN A 390 1.03 8.98 9.86
CA ASN A 390 1.25 10.39 9.60
C ASN A 390 -0.08 11.04 9.16
N PRO A 391 -1.05 11.18 10.06
CA PRO A 391 -2.38 11.64 9.70
C PRO A 391 -2.38 13.07 9.15
N GLU A 392 -3.13 13.29 8.06
CA GLU A 392 -3.36 14.64 7.54
C GLU A 392 -4.23 15.47 8.48
N ASP A 393 -5.16 14.84 9.20
CA ASP A 393 -6.00 15.50 10.19
C ASP A 393 -5.19 15.72 11.49
N PRO A 394 -4.88 16.98 11.87
CA PRO A 394 -4.12 17.27 13.08
C PRO A 394 -4.84 16.87 14.38
N GLN A 395 -6.13 16.53 14.30
CA GLN A 395 -6.86 15.97 15.43
C GLN A 395 -6.50 14.51 15.68
N ARG A 396 -6.05 13.76 14.68
CA ARG A 396 -5.69 12.35 14.86
C ARG A 396 -4.32 12.21 15.49
N THR A 397 -4.17 11.17 16.31
CA THR A 397 -2.89 10.85 16.94
C THR A 397 -2.13 9.87 16.05
N PRO A 398 -0.87 10.17 15.68
CA PRO A 398 -0.01 9.23 14.97
C PRO A 398 0.05 7.86 15.66
N CYS A 399 -0.13 6.79 14.89
CA CYS A 399 -0.06 5.40 15.32
C CYS A 399 1.13 4.70 14.65
N GLN A 400 1.87 3.89 15.40
CA GLN A 400 2.91 3.06 14.78
C GLN A 400 2.24 1.92 14.01
N VAL A 401 2.63 1.65 12.77
CA VAL A 401 2.03 0.58 11.96
C VAL A 401 3.07 -0.50 11.69
N VAL A 402 2.77 -1.74 12.03
CA VAL A 402 3.60 -2.90 11.67
C VAL A 402 2.72 -3.92 10.99
N TYR A 403 3.04 -4.26 9.75
CA TYR A 403 2.30 -5.28 9.02
C TYR A 403 3.23 -6.25 8.32
N VAL A 404 2.74 -7.47 8.13
CA VAL A 404 3.44 -8.49 7.37
C VAL A 404 2.69 -8.80 6.08
N THR A 405 3.42 -9.08 5.01
CA THR A 405 2.81 -9.45 3.73
C THR A 405 3.74 -10.32 2.89
N HIS A 406 3.13 -11.07 2.00
CA HIS A 406 3.79 -11.76 0.89
C HIS A 406 3.64 -11.01 -0.43
N SER A 407 2.75 -10.02 -0.50
CA SER A 407 2.45 -9.35 -1.74
C SER A 407 3.47 -8.27 -2.07
N PRO A 408 4.05 -8.28 -3.28
CA PRO A 408 4.90 -7.19 -3.75
C PRO A 408 4.13 -5.88 -3.96
N PHE A 409 2.80 -5.92 -4.06
CA PHE A 409 1.95 -4.75 -4.25
C PHE A 409 1.49 -4.10 -2.94
N LEU A 410 1.78 -4.71 -1.79
CA LEU A 410 1.57 -4.11 -0.47
C LEU A 410 2.91 -3.69 0.15
N ILE A 411 3.85 -3.29 -0.70
CA ILE A 411 5.15 -2.75 -0.29
C ILE A 411 5.25 -1.35 -0.83
N ASP A 412 5.56 -0.41 0.07
CA ASP A 412 5.83 0.96 -0.33
C ASP A 412 7.27 1.08 -0.84
N LYS A 413 7.41 1.09 -2.17
CA LYS A 413 8.68 1.21 -2.88
C LYS A 413 9.34 2.56 -2.68
N ASN A 414 8.57 3.59 -2.32
CA ASN A 414 9.11 4.91 -1.99
C ASN A 414 9.87 4.94 -0.67
N HIS A 415 9.61 3.97 0.20
CA HIS A 415 10.09 3.93 1.58
C HIS A 415 10.82 2.63 1.87
N GLY A 416 11.88 2.37 1.10
CA GLY A 416 12.71 1.18 1.25
C GLY A 416 13.28 1.00 2.67
N GLU A 417 13.57 2.09 3.38
CA GLU A 417 14.02 2.02 4.78
C GLU A 417 13.01 1.38 5.74
N ARG A 418 11.72 1.31 5.38
CA ARG A 418 10.65 0.75 6.21
C ARG A 418 10.54 -0.77 6.07
N ILE A 419 11.26 -1.37 5.12
CA ILE A 419 11.15 -2.80 4.80
C ILE A 419 12.09 -3.60 5.69
N ARG A 420 11.57 -4.68 6.27
CA ARG A 420 12.34 -5.70 7.00
C ARG A 420 12.14 -7.03 6.30
N VAL A 421 13.23 -7.72 6.00
CA VAL A 421 13.20 -9.02 5.32
C VAL A 421 13.55 -10.11 6.33
N LEU A 422 12.63 -11.06 6.50
CA LEU A 422 12.82 -12.26 7.31
C LEU A 422 12.98 -13.48 6.42
N GLU A 423 13.98 -14.29 6.73
CA GLU A 423 14.27 -15.55 6.03
C GLU A 423 14.23 -16.72 7.01
N LYS A 424 13.93 -17.90 6.47
CA LYS A 424 14.07 -19.15 7.21
C LYS A 424 15.52 -19.62 7.08
N GLY A 425 16.22 -19.71 8.21
CA GLY A 425 17.55 -20.29 8.29
C GLY A 425 17.55 -21.80 8.03
N GLU A 426 18.75 -22.36 7.89
CA GLU A 426 18.93 -23.79 7.70
C GLU A 426 18.94 -24.54 9.04
N GLY A 427 18.42 -25.77 9.05
CA GLY A 427 18.47 -26.63 10.22
C GLY A 427 17.83 -26.03 11.48
N ASP A 428 18.63 -25.82 12.51
CA ASP A 428 18.21 -25.35 13.84
C ASP A 428 18.24 -23.81 14.00
N GLU A 429 18.64 -23.07 12.97
CA GLU A 429 18.85 -21.63 13.08
C GLU A 429 17.56 -20.82 13.24
N GLY A 430 16.44 -21.34 12.73
CA GLY A 430 15.15 -20.65 12.78
C GLY A 430 15.13 -19.37 11.94
N THR A 431 14.36 -18.36 12.35
CA THR A 431 14.21 -17.08 11.64
C THR A 431 15.49 -16.25 11.67
N ARG A 432 15.93 -15.78 10.50
CA ARG A 432 17.04 -14.84 10.28
C ARG A 432 16.52 -13.50 9.75
N VAL A 433 17.20 -12.40 10.13
CA VAL A 433 16.92 -11.05 9.61
C VAL A 433 17.96 -10.69 8.57
N VAL A 434 17.54 -10.38 7.34
CA VAL A 434 18.45 -9.95 6.28
C VAL A 434 18.80 -8.48 6.47
N ARG A 435 20.02 -8.21 6.90
CA ARG A 435 20.52 -6.84 7.06
C ARG A 435 20.78 -6.22 5.68
N ASN A 436 20.44 -4.94 5.52
CA ASN A 436 20.70 -4.14 4.31
C ASN A 436 20.05 -4.67 3.02
N ALA A 437 18.93 -5.40 3.13
CA ALA A 437 18.24 -5.98 1.97
C ALA A 437 17.89 -4.92 0.89
N VAL A 438 17.58 -3.69 1.29
CA VAL A 438 17.20 -2.60 0.37
C VAL A 438 18.40 -1.81 -0.16
N GLN A 439 19.46 -1.64 0.63
CA GLN A 439 20.70 -0.97 0.19
C GLN A 439 21.48 -1.84 -0.81
N ASN A 440 21.40 -3.16 -0.65
CA ASN A 440 22.26 -4.08 -1.37
C ASN A 440 21.69 -4.63 -2.68
N HIS A 441 20.38 -4.56 -2.99
CA HIS A 441 19.72 -4.63 -4.32
C HIS A 441 18.19 -4.74 -4.13
N TYR A 442 17.36 -4.50 -5.15
CA TYR A 442 15.95 -4.97 -5.13
C TYR A 442 15.84 -6.50 -5.27
N GLU A 443 16.95 -7.18 -5.53
CA GLU A 443 17.04 -8.62 -5.79
C GLU A 443 16.78 -9.51 -4.56
N PRO A 444 17.28 -9.20 -3.33
CA PRO A 444 16.83 -9.85 -2.10
C PRO A 444 15.31 -9.83 -1.91
N LEU A 445 14.65 -8.72 -2.28
CA LEU A 445 13.19 -8.65 -2.27
C LEU A 445 12.58 -9.62 -3.30
N ARG A 446 13.10 -9.66 -4.54
CA ARG A 446 12.66 -10.62 -5.58
C ARG A 446 12.80 -12.07 -5.12
N SER A 447 13.93 -12.44 -4.52
CA SER A 447 14.17 -13.78 -3.98
C SER A 447 13.24 -14.12 -2.82
N ALA A 448 12.96 -13.14 -1.94
CA ALA A 448 12.02 -13.30 -0.83
C ALA A 448 10.55 -13.47 -1.27
N PHE A 449 10.17 -12.99 -2.46
CA PHE A 449 8.84 -13.17 -3.05
C PHE A 449 8.66 -14.49 -3.84
N GLY A 450 9.70 -15.32 -3.93
CA GLY A 450 9.67 -16.58 -4.67
C GLY A 450 9.73 -16.41 -6.20
N SER A 451 9.79 -17.54 -6.91
CA SER A 451 10.08 -17.60 -8.35
C SER A 451 9.07 -16.88 -9.26
N PHE A 452 7.81 -16.74 -8.84
CA PHE A 452 6.76 -16.20 -9.71
C PHE A 452 6.76 -14.66 -9.84
N VAL A 453 7.19 -13.94 -8.79
CA VAL A 453 7.28 -12.47 -8.78
C VAL A 453 8.62 -11.98 -9.33
N ALA A 454 9.66 -12.81 -9.20
CA ALA A 454 11.00 -12.52 -9.71
C ALA A 454 11.07 -12.53 -11.24
N GLU A 455 10.07 -13.03 -11.97
CA GLU A 455 10.13 -13.20 -13.44
C GLU A 455 9.54 -12.03 -14.26
N THR A 456 8.78 -11.11 -13.65
CA THR A 456 8.12 -10.04 -14.42
C THR A 456 8.94 -8.74 -14.40
N THR A 457 9.58 -8.39 -15.51
CA THR A 457 10.30 -7.10 -15.67
C THR A 457 9.35 -5.89 -15.67
N PHE A 458 8.05 -6.10 -15.98
CA PHE A 458 7.04 -5.07 -16.13
C PHE A 458 5.89 -5.26 -15.14
N ILE A 459 6.06 -4.78 -13.90
CA ILE A 459 5.09 -4.99 -12.80
C ILE A 459 4.06 -3.85 -12.68
N SER A 460 4.39 -2.64 -13.17
CA SER A 460 3.55 -1.45 -12.98
C SER A 460 2.86 -1.00 -14.27
N ASN A 461 1.81 -0.20 -14.11
CA ASN A 461 1.07 0.44 -15.19
C ASN A 461 1.94 1.43 -15.99
N CYS A 462 3.01 1.97 -15.38
CA CYS A 462 4.02 2.81 -16.03
C CYS A 462 5.43 2.24 -15.81
N ASN A 463 6.22 2.13 -16.89
CA ASN A 463 7.58 1.63 -16.86
C ASN A 463 8.54 2.72 -17.36
N LEU A 464 9.50 3.11 -16.51
CA LEU A 464 10.58 4.02 -16.86
C LEU A 464 11.80 3.19 -17.27
N MET A 465 12.10 3.20 -18.57
CA MET A 465 13.26 2.53 -19.14
C MET A 465 14.50 3.37 -18.88
N LEU A 466 15.53 2.75 -18.31
CA LEU A 466 16.80 3.37 -17.94
C LEU A 466 17.93 2.65 -18.67
N GLU A 467 19.07 3.32 -18.87
CA GLU A 467 20.22 2.68 -19.48
C GLU A 467 20.81 1.62 -18.56
N GLY A 468 21.05 1.96 -17.29
CA GLY A 468 21.84 1.15 -16.38
C GLY A 468 21.24 0.97 -14.98
N PRO A 469 21.75 -0.04 -14.22
CA PRO A 469 21.41 -0.17 -12.80
C PRO A 469 21.88 1.00 -11.92
N ALA A 470 22.88 1.76 -12.36
CA ALA A 470 23.35 2.95 -11.64
C ALA A 470 22.29 4.05 -11.59
N ASP A 471 21.61 4.30 -12.72
CA ASP A 471 20.51 5.26 -12.84
C ASP A 471 19.36 4.87 -11.92
N GLN A 472 19.04 3.57 -11.86
CA GLN A 472 18.03 3.05 -10.94
C GLN A 472 18.40 3.33 -9.48
N VAL A 473 19.67 3.13 -9.09
CA VAL A 473 20.16 3.41 -7.73
C VAL A 473 20.04 4.90 -7.43
N LEU A 474 20.50 5.77 -8.32
CA LEU A 474 20.43 7.23 -8.12
C LEU A 474 18.99 7.73 -8.03
N ILE A 475 18.12 7.36 -8.98
CA ILE A 475 16.71 7.77 -8.99
C ILE A 475 15.99 7.31 -7.72
N ALA A 476 16.12 6.02 -7.35
CA ALA A 476 15.44 5.50 -6.18
C ALA A 476 15.96 6.13 -4.87
N GLY A 477 17.29 6.26 -4.74
CA GLY A 477 17.90 6.83 -3.54
C GLY A 477 17.62 8.33 -3.38
N MET A 478 17.69 9.10 -4.46
CA MET A 478 17.37 10.52 -4.45
C MET A 478 15.88 10.77 -4.24
N SER A 479 15.00 9.95 -4.82
CA SER A 479 13.56 10.04 -4.53
C SER A 479 13.25 9.83 -3.05
N ALA A 480 13.86 8.80 -2.43
CA ALA A 480 13.72 8.51 -1.01
C ALA A 480 14.23 9.67 -0.14
N ARG A 481 15.40 10.24 -0.48
CA ARG A 481 15.93 11.42 0.22
C ARG A 481 14.98 12.61 0.12
N LEU A 482 14.61 13.00 -1.11
CA LEU A 482 13.77 14.17 -1.34
C LEU A 482 12.43 14.05 -0.63
N ARG A 483 11.85 12.84 -0.58
CA ARG A 483 10.59 12.56 0.12
C ARG A 483 10.70 12.76 1.63
N ARG A 484 11.84 12.44 2.24
CA ARG A 484 12.10 12.69 3.67
C ARG A 484 12.27 14.17 3.97
N ALA A 485 12.82 14.93 3.02
CA ALA A 485 13.02 16.37 3.16
C ALA A 485 11.73 17.17 2.92
N ASP A 486 11.05 16.90 1.80
CA ASP A 486 9.77 17.50 1.41
C ASP A 486 9.01 16.54 0.46
N PRO A 487 7.87 15.97 0.91
CA PRO A 487 7.11 14.93 0.21
C PRO A 487 6.21 15.44 -0.92
N ASP A 488 6.46 16.63 -1.48
CA ASP A 488 5.68 17.17 -2.61
C ASP A 488 5.60 16.18 -3.80
N PRO A 489 4.38 15.70 -4.15
CA PRO A 489 4.19 14.73 -5.23
C PRO A 489 4.42 15.30 -6.64
N LEU A 490 4.51 16.62 -6.80
CA LEU A 490 4.77 17.23 -8.11
C LEU A 490 6.26 17.32 -8.44
N THR A 491 7.12 17.38 -7.41
CA THR A 491 8.57 17.52 -7.56
C THR A 491 9.33 16.25 -7.17
N ASN A 492 8.64 15.12 -7.05
CA ASN A 492 9.23 13.82 -6.77
C ASN A 492 8.54 12.70 -7.57
N ILE A 493 9.26 11.61 -7.83
CA ILE A 493 8.74 10.44 -8.54
C ILE A 493 8.11 9.46 -7.55
N ASP A 494 6.95 8.91 -7.90
CA ASP A 494 6.28 7.87 -7.11
C ASP A 494 6.63 6.47 -7.63
N LEU A 495 7.51 5.77 -6.90
CA LEU A 495 7.99 4.43 -7.22
C LEU A 495 6.93 3.34 -7.02
N ASN A 496 5.80 3.65 -6.38
CA ASN A 496 4.66 2.73 -6.31
C ASN A 496 3.90 2.67 -7.64
N THR A 497 3.90 3.77 -8.39
CA THR A 497 3.21 3.89 -9.69
C THR A 497 4.15 3.78 -10.89
N VAL A 498 5.47 3.91 -10.70
CA VAL A 498 6.50 3.73 -11.73
C VAL A 498 7.43 2.56 -11.42
N THR A 499 7.62 1.65 -12.37
CA THR A 499 8.69 0.64 -12.31
C THR A 499 9.94 1.15 -13.03
N LEU A 500 11.08 1.18 -12.34
CA LEU A 500 12.38 1.47 -12.91
C LEU A 500 12.95 0.21 -13.60
N VAL A 501 13.25 0.29 -14.90
CA VAL A 501 13.67 -0.85 -15.72
C VAL A 501 15.07 -0.58 -16.30
N PRO A 502 16.16 -1.11 -15.70
CA PRO A 502 17.50 -0.96 -16.27
C PRO A 502 17.71 -1.88 -17.47
N ALA A 503 18.16 -1.33 -18.60
CA ALA A 503 18.35 -2.07 -19.85
C ALA A 503 19.74 -2.73 -20.02
N GLY A 504 20.72 -2.33 -19.21
CA GLY A 504 22.11 -2.77 -19.37
C GLY A 504 22.82 -2.11 -20.55
N GLY A 505 22.44 -0.88 -20.90
CA GLY A 505 22.99 -0.01 -21.93
C GLY A 505 21.93 0.58 -22.86
N ALA A 506 22.14 1.80 -23.38
CA ALA A 506 21.25 2.47 -24.33
C ALA A 506 20.79 1.58 -25.49
N GLY A 507 21.70 0.79 -26.07
CA GLY A 507 21.40 -0.08 -27.22
C GLY A 507 20.37 -1.19 -26.94
N ASN A 508 20.13 -1.55 -25.67
CA ASN A 508 19.14 -2.55 -25.29
C ASN A 508 17.75 -1.94 -25.02
N VAL A 509 17.67 -0.62 -24.82
CA VAL A 509 16.42 0.09 -24.51
C VAL A 509 15.35 -0.12 -25.59
N PRO A 510 15.64 0.02 -26.90
CA PRO A 510 14.62 -0.20 -27.95
C PRO A 510 14.02 -1.61 -27.90
N TYR A 511 14.83 -2.63 -27.60
CA TYR A 511 14.36 -4.00 -27.47
C TYR A 511 13.41 -4.17 -26.28
N LEU A 512 13.73 -3.61 -25.11
CA LEU A 512 12.84 -3.67 -23.94
C LEU A 512 11.53 -2.92 -24.15
N VAL A 513 11.56 -1.77 -24.83
CA VAL A 513 10.34 -1.04 -25.22
C VAL A 513 9.48 -1.89 -26.15
N TYR A 514 10.09 -2.59 -27.11
CA TYR A 514 9.37 -3.54 -27.96
C TYR A 514 8.79 -4.72 -27.16
N LEU A 515 9.50 -5.25 -26.16
CA LEU A 515 8.95 -6.30 -25.30
C LEU A 515 7.73 -5.82 -24.54
N ALA A 516 7.77 -4.60 -24.01
CA ALA A 516 6.68 -4.02 -23.23
C ALA A 516 5.45 -3.68 -24.09
N ARG A 517 5.63 -3.06 -25.27
CA ARG A 517 4.52 -2.51 -26.08
C ARG A 517 4.22 -3.26 -27.39
N GLY A 518 5.12 -4.14 -27.82
CA GLY A 518 5.10 -4.73 -29.17
C GLY A 518 4.47 -6.12 -29.27
N ARG A 519 4.26 -6.82 -28.14
CA ARG A 519 3.76 -8.21 -28.12
C ARG A 519 2.27 -8.32 -27.85
N ASP A 520 1.74 -7.45 -26.98
CA ASP A 520 0.38 -7.57 -26.46
C ASP A 520 -0.57 -6.51 -27.03
N VAL A 521 -1.87 -6.80 -26.91
CA VAL A 521 -2.95 -5.88 -27.32
C VAL A 521 -3.01 -4.67 -26.39
N GLU A 522 -2.75 -4.88 -25.09
CA GLU A 522 -2.60 -3.78 -24.13
C GLU A 522 -1.16 -3.28 -24.15
N LYS A 523 -0.98 -2.00 -24.47
CA LYS A 523 0.35 -1.36 -24.50
C LYS A 523 0.54 -0.56 -23.22
N PRO A 524 1.32 -1.04 -22.22
CA PRO A 524 1.50 -0.30 -20.98
C PRO A 524 2.11 1.08 -21.23
N ALA A 525 1.92 2.00 -20.27
CA ALA A 525 2.60 3.29 -20.32
C ALA A 525 4.12 3.07 -20.19
N VAL A 526 4.89 3.74 -21.05
CA VAL A 526 6.35 3.65 -21.07
C VAL A 526 6.91 5.07 -21.18
N ILE A 527 7.97 5.33 -20.42
CA ILE A 527 8.83 6.51 -20.54
C ILE A 527 10.25 6.00 -20.75
N VAL A 528 11.05 6.70 -21.53
CA VAL A 528 12.45 6.37 -21.77
C VAL A 528 13.32 7.53 -21.30
N LEU A 529 14.28 7.25 -20.42
CA LEU A 529 15.34 8.19 -20.03
C LEU A 529 16.67 7.70 -20.60
N LEU A 530 17.35 8.58 -21.33
CA LEU A 530 18.64 8.29 -21.97
C LEU A 530 19.64 9.40 -21.67
N ASP A 531 20.92 9.03 -21.70
CA ASP A 531 22.03 9.95 -21.72
C ASP A 531 22.03 10.71 -23.07
N SER A 532 22.55 11.94 -23.05
CA SER A 532 22.76 12.78 -24.23
C SER A 532 24.13 12.53 -24.84
N ASP A 533 24.44 11.27 -25.08
CA ASP A 533 25.65 10.81 -25.76
C ASP A 533 25.32 10.13 -27.11
N LYS A 534 26.35 9.67 -27.82
CA LYS A 534 26.17 9.00 -29.12
C LYS A 534 25.33 7.72 -29.02
N ALA A 535 25.40 7.02 -27.89
CA ALA A 535 24.66 5.78 -27.69
C ALA A 535 23.17 6.08 -27.43
N GLY A 536 22.87 7.11 -26.64
CA GLY A 536 21.54 7.66 -26.44
C GLY A 536 20.91 8.13 -27.75
N ASP A 537 21.62 8.94 -28.54
CA ASP A 537 21.15 9.42 -29.85
C ASP A 537 20.81 8.27 -30.81
N ALA A 538 21.65 7.23 -30.83
CA ALA A 538 21.38 6.03 -31.62
C ALA A 538 20.11 5.30 -31.14
N ALA A 539 19.95 5.15 -29.82
CA ALA A 539 18.76 4.54 -29.23
C ALA A 539 17.47 5.34 -29.54
N VAL A 540 17.51 6.68 -29.53
CA VAL A 540 16.39 7.53 -29.97
C VAL A 540 16.03 7.27 -31.44
N GLY A 541 17.05 7.14 -32.30
CA GLY A 541 16.88 6.75 -33.71
C GLY A 541 16.17 5.40 -33.86
N ASP A 542 16.63 4.38 -33.13
CA ASP A 542 16.08 3.02 -33.14
C ASP A 542 14.66 2.95 -32.58
N LEU A 543 14.33 3.73 -31.55
CA LEU A 543 12.98 3.85 -31.00
C LEU A 543 12.00 4.47 -32.02
N GLY A 544 12.49 5.44 -32.81
CA GLY A 544 11.74 6.11 -33.86
C GLY A 544 11.47 5.24 -35.09
N GLN A 545 12.49 4.50 -35.55
CA GLN A 545 12.38 3.59 -36.72
C GLN A 545 11.66 2.28 -36.35
N GLY A 546 11.99 1.74 -35.18
CA GLY A 546 11.47 0.52 -34.58
C GLY A 546 11.75 -0.79 -35.33
N LEU A 547 11.44 -1.90 -34.66
CA LEU A 547 11.62 -3.25 -35.24
C LEU A 547 10.57 -3.48 -36.34
N ARG A 548 11.02 -3.72 -37.57
CA ARG A 548 10.19 -3.86 -38.80
C ARG A 548 9.57 -2.54 -39.32
N GLY A 549 10.18 -1.40 -39.04
CA GLY A 549 9.79 -0.11 -39.62
C GLY A 549 8.53 0.52 -39.01
N LYS A 550 8.14 0.09 -37.81
CA LYS A 550 7.06 0.69 -37.02
C LYS A 550 7.64 1.32 -35.76
N ARG A 551 7.43 2.63 -35.61
CA ARG A 551 7.75 3.40 -34.41
C ARG A 551 7.31 2.68 -33.13
N LEU A 552 8.23 2.50 -32.18
CA LEU A 552 7.97 1.77 -30.92
C LEU A 552 7.30 2.66 -29.86
N ILE A 553 7.67 3.94 -29.83
CA ILE A 553 7.15 4.91 -28.87
C ILE A 553 7.12 6.32 -29.49
N ASP A 554 6.20 7.16 -29.01
CA ASP A 554 6.17 8.56 -29.41
C ASP A 554 7.38 9.31 -28.83
N LYS A 555 7.95 10.24 -29.60
CA LYS A 555 9.13 11.01 -29.19
C LYS A 555 8.87 11.82 -27.93
N LYS A 556 7.63 12.25 -27.70
CA LYS A 556 7.26 13.00 -26.48
C LYS A 556 7.48 12.23 -25.18
N PHE A 557 7.65 10.90 -25.22
CA PHE A 557 7.91 10.05 -24.05
C PHE A 557 9.37 9.61 -23.93
N ILE A 558 10.25 10.17 -24.77
CA ILE A 558 11.69 9.98 -24.72
C ILE A 558 12.28 11.27 -24.16
N LEU A 559 12.96 11.16 -23.02
CA LEU A 559 13.69 12.26 -22.39
C LEU A 559 15.18 11.96 -22.50
N GLN A 560 15.92 12.80 -23.23
CA GLN A 560 17.38 12.82 -23.11
C GLN A 560 17.77 13.85 -22.03
N LEU A 561 18.78 13.56 -21.23
CA LEU A 561 19.16 14.44 -20.11
C LEU A 561 19.56 15.86 -20.52
N GLY A 562 20.14 16.02 -21.71
CA GLY A 562 20.45 17.31 -22.31
C GLY A 562 19.22 18.16 -22.65
N ASP A 563 18.04 17.56 -22.80
CA ASP A 563 16.78 18.29 -23.01
C ASP A 563 16.22 18.88 -21.70
N LEU A 564 16.74 18.46 -20.55
CA LEU A 564 16.31 18.92 -19.22
C LEU A 564 16.91 20.29 -18.84
N GLN A 565 17.68 20.93 -19.72
CA GLN A 565 18.34 22.20 -19.43
C GLN A 565 17.34 23.28 -18.99
N SER A 566 17.43 23.67 -17.72
CA SER A 566 16.71 24.79 -17.13
C SER A 566 17.70 25.69 -16.39
N ASP A 567 17.34 26.96 -16.22
CA ASP A 567 18.13 27.91 -15.42
C ASP A 567 18.27 27.47 -13.93
N GLU A 568 17.49 26.49 -13.50
CA GLU A 568 17.49 25.95 -12.13
C GLU A 568 18.54 24.85 -11.92
N ILE A 569 18.97 24.16 -12.98
CA ILE A 569 19.94 23.06 -12.88
C ILE A 569 21.36 23.61 -12.89
N THR A 570 22.13 23.27 -11.86
CA THR A 570 23.55 23.61 -11.78
C THR A 570 24.40 22.35 -11.93
N THR A 571 25.23 22.29 -12.96
CA THR A 571 26.16 21.17 -13.22
C THR A 571 27.62 21.62 -13.23
N GLY A 572 28.52 20.70 -12.84
CA GLY A 572 29.96 20.89 -12.96
C GLY A 572 30.49 20.61 -14.37
N ASN A 573 29.70 19.98 -15.24
CA ASN A 573 30.08 19.67 -16.60
C ASN A 573 29.95 20.92 -17.49
N PRO A 574 31.03 21.41 -18.12
CA PRO A 574 30.99 22.61 -18.95
C PRO A 574 30.16 22.46 -20.23
N GLU A 575 29.87 21.22 -20.67
CA GLU A 575 29.03 20.96 -21.85
C GLU A 575 27.54 20.78 -21.49
N GLY A 576 27.18 20.89 -20.20
CA GLY A 576 25.81 20.70 -19.71
C GLY A 576 25.53 19.27 -19.25
N LEU A 577 24.26 18.90 -19.19
CA LEU A 577 23.83 17.55 -18.78
C LEU A 577 24.03 16.55 -19.93
N ALA A 578 25.01 15.66 -19.81
CA ALA A 578 25.23 14.55 -20.72
C ALA A 578 24.73 13.23 -20.13
N ALA A 579 24.99 12.96 -18.85
CA ALA A 579 24.53 11.75 -18.15
C ALA A 579 23.97 12.08 -16.77
N ILE A 580 23.31 11.11 -16.13
CA ILE A 580 22.61 11.33 -14.86
C ILE A 580 23.57 11.79 -13.74
N GLU A 581 24.84 11.39 -13.82
CA GLU A 581 25.88 11.80 -12.90
C GLU A 581 26.20 13.31 -12.98
N ASP A 582 25.86 13.99 -14.08
CA ASP A 582 26.03 15.44 -14.22
C ASP A 582 25.04 16.25 -13.37
N LEU A 583 23.98 15.62 -12.84
CA LEU A 583 23.09 16.23 -11.86
C LEU A 583 23.75 16.34 -10.46
N ILE A 584 24.89 15.69 -10.25
CA ILE A 584 25.60 15.69 -8.97
C ILE A 584 26.66 16.80 -8.98
N PRO A 585 26.67 17.73 -8.01
CA PRO A 585 27.74 18.71 -7.89
C PRO A 585 29.10 18.04 -7.74
N LEU A 586 30.10 18.59 -8.40
CA LEU A 586 31.42 17.97 -8.52
C LEU A 586 32.11 17.74 -7.16
N GLY A 587 31.88 18.62 -6.18
CA GLY A 587 32.37 18.44 -4.80
C GLY A 587 31.82 17.16 -4.14
N VAL A 588 30.52 16.92 -4.28
CA VAL A 588 29.85 15.70 -3.81
C VAL A 588 30.38 14.47 -4.54
N ALA A 589 30.56 14.58 -5.86
CA ALA A 589 31.03 13.48 -6.69
C ALA A 589 32.47 13.08 -6.34
N VAL A 590 33.37 14.03 -6.07
CA VAL A 590 34.74 13.76 -5.59
C VAL A 590 34.73 13.09 -4.21
N GLN A 591 33.89 13.55 -3.28
CA GLN A 591 33.72 12.89 -1.98
C GLN A 591 33.22 11.44 -2.13
N ALA A 592 32.32 11.19 -3.07
CA ALA A 592 31.82 9.84 -3.36
C ALA A 592 32.93 8.93 -3.90
N VAL A 593 33.86 9.45 -4.72
CA VAL A 593 35.05 8.68 -5.16
C VAL A 593 35.96 8.33 -3.98
N LYS A 594 36.12 9.23 -3.00
CA LYS A 594 36.91 8.92 -1.78
C LYS A 594 36.26 7.83 -0.95
N LYS A 595 34.95 7.92 -0.71
CA LYS A 595 34.18 6.84 -0.06
C LYS A 595 34.28 5.52 -0.82
N TYR A 596 34.23 5.56 -2.15
CA TYR A 596 34.43 4.36 -2.99
C TYR A 596 35.83 3.75 -2.74
N GLY A 597 36.87 4.59 -2.68
CA GLY A 597 38.21 4.17 -2.31
C GLY A 597 38.26 3.45 -0.97
N ALA A 598 37.68 4.04 0.08
CA ALA A 598 37.64 3.46 1.42
C ALA A 598 36.85 2.15 1.50
N ALA A 599 35.80 2.00 0.69
CA ALA A 599 34.94 0.82 0.69
C ALA A 599 35.53 -0.37 -0.12
N PHE A 600 36.25 -0.10 -1.21
CA PHE A 600 36.63 -1.13 -2.19
C PHE A 600 38.14 -1.32 -2.36
N LEU A 601 38.99 -0.46 -1.80
CA LEU A 601 40.45 -0.55 -1.92
C LEU A 601 41.12 -0.92 -0.59
N THR A 602 42.38 -1.35 -0.66
CA THR A 602 43.22 -1.51 0.52
C THR A 602 43.49 -0.15 1.18
N PRO A 603 43.71 -0.09 2.51
CA PRO A 603 43.90 1.17 3.23
C PRO A 603 44.95 2.10 2.60
N ASP A 604 46.07 1.54 2.13
CA ASP A 604 47.13 2.32 1.48
C ASP A 604 46.67 2.99 0.18
N LYS A 605 45.92 2.27 -0.67
CA LYS A 605 45.39 2.80 -1.93
C LYS A 605 44.22 3.77 -1.71
N ALA A 606 43.42 3.53 -0.67
CA ALA A 606 42.37 4.45 -0.27
C ALA A 606 42.97 5.80 0.17
N ALA A 607 44.09 5.78 0.91
CA ALA A 607 44.79 6.99 1.33
C ALA A 607 45.32 7.83 0.15
N GLU A 608 45.71 7.21 -0.97
CA GLU A 608 46.10 7.94 -2.18
C GLU A 608 44.94 8.77 -2.77
N LEU A 609 43.70 8.26 -2.70
CA LEU A 609 42.50 8.96 -3.19
C LEU A 609 42.06 10.13 -2.30
N GLU A 610 42.50 10.19 -1.04
CA GLU A 610 42.20 11.32 -0.16
C GLU A 610 42.74 12.65 -0.72
N SER A 611 43.80 12.58 -1.51
CA SER A 611 44.40 13.72 -2.21
C SER A 611 43.64 14.19 -3.46
N LEU A 612 42.57 13.48 -3.86
CA LEU A 612 41.73 13.87 -5.00
C LEU A 612 40.90 15.12 -4.66
N THR A 613 40.90 16.09 -5.56
CA THR A 613 40.20 17.35 -5.43
C THR A 613 39.36 17.64 -6.69
N VAL A 614 38.49 18.64 -6.60
CA VAL A 614 37.67 19.10 -7.72
C VAL A 614 38.55 19.56 -8.90
N ASP A 615 39.70 20.19 -8.63
CA ASP A 615 40.63 20.69 -9.64
C ASP A 615 41.35 19.58 -10.43
N ASP A 616 41.39 18.36 -9.89
CA ASP A 616 41.96 17.20 -10.60
C ASP A 616 41.01 16.67 -11.70
N VAL A 617 39.74 17.10 -11.70
CA VAL A 617 38.72 16.62 -12.63
C VAL A 617 38.68 17.51 -13.87
N VAL A 618 39.12 16.96 -15.00
CA VAL A 618 39.16 17.66 -16.29
C VAL A 618 38.23 16.97 -17.27
N TYR A 619 37.27 17.73 -17.80
CA TYR A 619 36.31 17.28 -18.80
C TYR A 619 36.94 17.27 -20.20
N GLU A 620 36.77 16.16 -20.91
CA GLU A 620 37.05 16.08 -22.35
C GLU A 620 35.76 16.34 -23.14
N ALA A 621 35.88 16.65 -24.42
CA ALA A 621 34.70 16.87 -25.26
C ALA A 621 33.80 15.63 -25.33
N GLN A 622 32.49 15.81 -25.17
CA GLN A 622 31.48 14.75 -25.14
C GLN A 622 31.69 13.70 -24.04
N THR A 623 32.14 14.13 -22.85
CA THR A 623 32.29 13.23 -21.69
C THR A 623 31.40 13.63 -20.52
N ASP A 624 30.88 12.62 -19.82
CA ASP A 624 30.10 12.80 -18.60
C ASP A 624 31.00 12.95 -17.35
N THR A 625 30.39 13.39 -16.24
CA THR A 625 31.07 13.53 -14.95
C THR A 625 31.68 12.22 -14.46
N HIS A 626 31.06 11.06 -14.70
CA HIS A 626 31.62 9.77 -14.28
C HIS A 626 32.93 9.45 -15.01
N HIS A 627 33.01 9.73 -16.31
CA HIS A 627 34.20 9.51 -17.13
C HIS A 627 35.35 10.41 -16.69
N ALA A 628 35.05 11.70 -16.47
CA ALA A 628 36.03 12.66 -15.95
C ALA A 628 36.57 12.23 -14.57
N LEU A 629 35.69 11.79 -13.66
CA LEU A 629 36.07 11.26 -12.35
C LEU A 629 36.88 9.98 -12.44
N GLN A 630 36.50 9.04 -13.31
CA GLN A 630 37.24 7.80 -13.51
C GLN A 630 38.69 8.09 -13.97
N LYS A 631 38.86 9.05 -14.88
CA LYS A 631 40.19 9.48 -15.34
C LYS A 631 41.01 10.12 -14.21
N ALA A 632 40.40 11.04 -13.45
CA ALA A 632 41.05 11.71 -12.32
C ALA A 632 41.45 10.70 -11.22
N ALA A 633 40.57 9.76 -10.88
CA ALA A 633 40.83 8.71 -9.89
C ALA A 633 41.94 7.75 -10.36
N ARG A 634 41.99 7.39 -11.65
CA ARG A 634 43.06 6.59 -12.24
C ARG A 634 44.42 7.28 -12.23
N ALA A 635 44.44 8.60 -12.31
CA ALA A 635 45.68 9.37 -12.22
C ALA A 635 46.30 9.33 -10.81
N LYS A 636 45.45 9.22 -9.76
CA LYS A 636 45.91 9.04 -8.37
C LYS A 636 46.26 7.58 -8.10
N VAL A 637 45.38 6.65 -8.47
CA VAL A 637 45.55 5.20 -8.26
C VAL A 637 45.56 4.47 -9.61
N PRO A 638 46.75 4.11 -10.13
CA PRO A 638 46.87 3.44 -11.42
C PRO A 638 46.07 2.14 -11.50
N GLY A 639 45.31 1.97 -12.58
CA GLY A 639 44.50 0.78 -12.84
C GLY A 639 43.14 0.75 -12.12
N LEU A 640 42.78 1.79 -11.36
CA LEU A 640 41.49 1.88 -10.70
C LEU A 640 40.33 1.90 -11.71
N GLY A 641 39.37 0.98 -11.56
CA GLY A 641 38.11 1.01 -12.29
C GLY A 641 37.01 1.55 -11.39
N LEU A 642 36.51 2.77 -11.67
CA LEU A 642 35.31 3.29 -11.02
C LEU A 642 34.08 2.62 -11.64
N ALA A 643 33.43 1.72 -10.89
CA ALA A 643 32.21 1.05 -11.35
C ALA A 643 30.97 1.92 -11.06
N LYS A 644 30.17 2.24 -12.09
CA LYS A 644 29.01 3.14 -11.99
C LYS A 644 28.06 2.83 -10.81
N VAL A 645 27.70 1.56 -10.60
CA VAL A 645 26.80 1.16 -9.49
C VAL A 645 27.41 1.41 -8.12
N GLY A 646 28.69 1.07 -7.94
CA GLY A 646 29.38 1.31 -6.67
C GLY A 646 29.58 2.81 -6.41
N PHE A 647 29.88 3.58 -7.46
CA PHE A 647 29.92 5.03 -7.38
C PHE A 647 28.58 5.63 -6.98
N ALA A 648 27.48 5.23 -7.62
CA ALA A 648 26.12 5.69 -7.29
C ALA A 648 25.74 5.42 -5.82
N ARG A 649 26.13 4.26 -5.26
CA ARG A 649 25.93 3.98 -3.83
C ARG A 649 26.70 4.94 -2.94
N CYS A 650 27.98 5.16 -3.24
CA CYS A 650 28.80 6.11 -2.48
C CYS A 650 28.27 7.55 -2.59
N VAL A 651 27.69 7.95 -3.74
CA VAL A 651 26.99 9.24 -3.86
C VAL A 651 25.84 9.33 -2.86
N LEU A 652 24.97 8.32 -2.79
CA LEU A 652 23.86 8.31 -1.84
C LEU A 652 24.35 8.36 -0.38
N ASP A 653 25.45 7.65 -0.07
CA ASP A 653 26.05 7.68 1.26
C ASP A 653 26.60 9.08 1.60
N VAL A 654 27.26 9.77 0.65
CA VAL A 654 27.74 11.14 0.87
C VAL A 654 26.56 12.09 1.06
N VAL A 655 25.55 11.98 0.20
CA VAL A 655 24.38 12.85 0.23
C VAL A 655 23.62 12.69 1.55
N ASN A 656 23.54 11.47 2.12
CA ASN A 656 22.85 11.20 3.39
C ASN A 656 23.66 11.54 4.66
N ASP A 657 24.99 11.45 4.63
CA ASP A 657 25.84 11.59 5.83
C ASP A 657 26.25 13.03 6.18
N GLY A 658 25.70 14.02 5.46
CA GLY A 658 25.83 15.44 5.80
C GLY A 658 26.63 16.24 4.77
N LEU A 659 25.92 16.76 3.78
CA LEU A 659 26.43 17.75 2.83
C LEU A 659 26.49 19.16 3.44
N SER A 660 27.27 20.04 2.82
CA SER A 660 27.08 21.48 3.04
C SER A 660 25.66 21.90 2.61
N VAL A 661 25.12 22.97 3.21
CA VAL A 661 23.75 23.44 2.91
C VAL A 661 23.58 23.79 1.42
N GLU A 662 24.62 24.36 0.80
CA GLU A 662 24.62 24.70 -0.62
C GLU A 662 24.63 23.46 -1.52
N GLU A 663 25.53 22.50 -1.28
CA GLU A 663 25.58 21.25 -2.07
C GLU A 663 24.30 20.44 -1.92
N ALA A 664 23.75 20.35 -0.71
CA ALA A 664 22.46 19.68 -0.48
C ALA A 664 21.35 20.34 -1.31
N ARG A 665 21.27 21.68 -1.28
CA ARG A 665 20.27 22.43 -2.04
C ARG A 665 20.43 22.23 -3.54
N THR A 666 21.66 22.24 -4.06
CA THR A 666 21.92 22.05 -5.49
C THR A 666 21.56 20.65 -5.95
N VAL A 667 22.03 19.60 -5.25
CA VAL A 667 21.67 18.20 -5.55
C VAL A 667 20.14 18.05 -5.55
N ASP A 668 19.48 18.56 -4.49
CA ASP A 668 18.05 18.40 -4.34
C ASP A 668 17.28 19.14 -5.46
N THR A 669 17.70 20.34 -5.84
CA THR A 669 17.09 21.13 -6.93
C THR A 669 17.24 20.41 -8.27
N ASN A 670 18.44 19.92 -8.59
CA ASN A 670 18.72 19.20 -9.84
C ASN A 670 17.84 17.96 -10.00
N PHE A 671 17.73 17.13 -8.95
CA PHE A 671 16.89 15.93 -9.00
C PHE A 671 15.38 16.25 -8.97
N ARG A 672 14.95 17.33 -8.30
CA ARG A 672 13.55 17.79 -8.39
C ARG A 672 13.17 18.21 -9.81
N ALA A 673 14.06 18.85 -10.54
CA ALA A 673 13.81 19.20 -11.95
C ALA A 673 13.60 17.92 -12.80
N LEU A 674 14.47 16.92 -12.65
CA LEU A 674 14.31 15.62 -13.32
C LEU A 674 12.98 14.95 -12.94
N PHE A 675 12.65 14.88 -11.65
CA PHE A 675 11.44 14.21 -11.19
C PHE A 675 10.15 14.94 -11.58
N THR A 676 10.18 16.27 -11.66
CA THR A 676 9.05 17.06 -12.15
C THR A 676 8.71 16.70 -13.59
N GLU A 677 9.74 16.62 -14.45
CA GLU A 677 9.55 16.28 -15.86
C GLU A 677 9.15 14.81 -16.03
N LEU A 678 9.80 13.88 -15.33
CA LEU A 678 9.39 12.46 -15.33
C LEU A 678 7.96 12.27 -14.84
N GLY A 679 7.53 13.01 -13.80
CA GLY A 679 6.16 12.98 -13.30
C GLY A 679 5.15 13.53 -14.30
N ARG A 680 5.51 14.57 -15.07
CA ARG A 680 4.69 15.08 -16.18
C ARG A 680 4.53 14.01 -17.27
N LEU A 681 5.64 13.44 -17.74
CA LEU A 681 5.65 12.38 -18.75
C LEU A 681 4.85 11.15 -18.31
N GLN A 682 4.94 10.77 -17.03
CA GLN A 682 4.17 9.67 -16.45
C GLN A 682 2.67 9.92 -16.54
N ARG A 683 2.20 11.11 -16.13
CA ARG A 683 0.77 11.45 -16.20
C ARG A 683 0.27 11.43 -17.64
N ASP A 684 1.06 11.97 -18.58
CA ASP A 684 0.70 12.00 -19.99
C ASP A 684 0.66 10.59 -20.61
N ALA A 685 1.65 9.74 -20.28
CA ALA A 685 1.70 8.36 -20.75
C ALA A 685 0.56 7.50 -20.17
N MET A 686 0.18 7.73 -18.91
CA MET A 686 -0.94 7.03 -18.26
C MET A 686 -2.29 7.42 -18.85
N ARG A 687 -2.47 8.70 -19.20
CA ARG A 687 -3.66 9.18 -19.91
C ARG A 687 -3.78 8.52 -21.28
N GLU A 688 -2.70 8.49 -22.06
CA GLU A 688 -2.68 7.83 -23.38
C GLU A 688 -2.99 6.33 -23.25
N PHE A 689 -2.37 5.64 -22.28
CA PHE A 689 -2.65 4.23 -22.01
C PHE A 689 -4.13 3.97 -21.68
N THR A 690 -4.74 4.82 -20.87
CA THR A 690 -6.14 4.65 -20.45
C THR A 690 -7.11 4.92 -21.60
N ALA A 691 -6.82 5.93 -22.44
CA ALA A 691 -7.58 6.22 -23.66
C ALA A 691 -7.51 5.05 -24.66
N ASP A 692 -6.31 4.53 -24.93
CA ASP A 692 -6.08 3.38 -25.83
C ASP A 692 -6.82 2.11 -25.37
N LYS A 693 -6.80 1.85 -24.06
CA LYS A 693 -7.50 0.71 -23.44
C LYS A 693 -9.02 0.85 -23.61
N THR A 694 -9.54 2.05 -23.41
CA THR A 694 -10.96 2.36 -23.60
C THR A 694 -11.36 2.15 -25.05
N ASP A 695 -10.64 2.76 -26.00
CA ASP A 695 -10.92 2.64 -27.44
C ASP A 695 -10.89 1.18 -27.93
N THR A 696 -9.88 0.42 -27.52
CA THR A 696 -9.74 -1.01 -27.89
C THR A 696 -10.91 -1.85 -27.36
N LYS A 697 -11.35 -1.57 -26.13
CA LYS A 697 -12.48 -2.28 -25.52
C LYS A 697 -13.80 -1.94 -26.22
N VAL A 698 -14.03 -0.67 -26.54
CA VAL A 698 -15.20 -0.21 -27.30
C VAL A 698 -15.25 -0.86 -28.68
N LYS A 699 -14.12 -0.88 -29.41
CA LYS A 699 -14.00 -1.55 -30.71
C LYS A 699 -14.33 -3.04 -30.63
N ARG A 700 -13.79 -3.74 -29.63
CA ARG A 700 -14.04 -5.17 -29.43
C ARG A 700 -15.52 -5.47 -29.13
N LEU A 701 -16.15 -4.70 -28.25
CA LEU A 701 -17.58 -4.85 -27.93
C LEU A 701 -18.45 -4.64 -29.17
N LYS A 702 -18.18 -3.58 -29.93
CA LYS A 702 -18.84 -3.31 -31.21
C LYS A 702 -18.64 -4.47 -32.20
N ASP A 703 -17.41 -4.90 -32.43
CA ASP A 703 -17.11 -5.95 -33.43
C ASP A 703 -17.77 -7.29 -33.05
N SER A 704 -17.77 -7.65 -31.76
CA SER A 704 -18.48 -8.83 -31.25
C SER A 704 -19.98 -8.73 -31.49
N PHE A 705 -20.57 -7.58 -31.17
CA PHE A 705 -22.01 -7.35 -31.37
C PHE A 705 -22.41 -7.46 -32.84
N LEU A 706 -21.63 -6.87 -33.75
CA LEU A 706 -21.92 -6.94 -35.19
C LEU A 706 -21.73 -8.34 -35.77
N LEU A 707 -20.89 -9.17 -35.14
CA LEU A 707 -20.72 -10.57 -35.51
C LEU A 707 -21.94 -11.42 -35.06
N ASP A 708 -22.43 -11.19 -33.85
CA ASP A 708 -23.59 -11.91 -33.28
C ASP A 708 -24.92 -11.44 -33.90
N HIS A 709 -24.96 -10.19 -34.39
CA HIS A 709 -26.14 -9.55 -34.97
C HIS A 709 -25.83 -8.98 -36.37
N PRO A 710 -25.62 -9.83 -37.39
CA PRO A 710 -25.20 -9.37 -38.71
C PRO A 710 -26.27 -8.57 -39.44
N ASP A 711 -27.55 -8.92 -39.33
CA ASP A 711 -28.61 -8.32 -40.17
C ASP A 711 -29.70 -7.60 -39.37
N THR A 712 -29.84 -7.89 -38.08
CA THR A 712 -30.85 -7.28 -37.20
C THR A 712 -30.46 -7.43 -35.74
N ALA A 713 -30.92 -6.49 -34.91
CA ALA A 713 -30.85 -6.57 -33.45
C ALA A 713 -32.13 -5.99 -32.84
N THR A 714 -32.49 -6.45 -31.65
CA THR A 714 -33.56 -5.86 -30.83
C THR A 714 -33.07 -4.63 -30.08
N LYS A 715 -33.99 -3.75 -29.71
CA LYS A 715 -33.68 -2.58 -28.87
C LYS A 715 -33.06 -2.98 -27.53
N ALA A 716 -33.49 -4.10 -26.94
CA ALA A 716 -32.89 -4.66 -25.73
C ALA A 716 -31.40 -5.01 -25.94
N GLN A 717 -31.06 -5.69 -27.04
CA GLN A 717 -29.68 -6.07 -27.35
C GLN A 717 -28.78 -4.85 -27.54
N VAL A 718 -29.27 -3.83 -28.26
CA VAL A 718 -28.52 -2.57 -28.43
C VAL A 718 -28.36 -1.82 -27.11
N ALA A 719 -29.39 -1.80 -26.26
CA ALA A 719 -29.31 -1.17 -24.94
C ALA A 719 -28.25 -1.86 -24.06
N MET A 720 -28.20 -3.20 -24.06
CA MET A 720 -27.18 -3.98 -23.34
C MET A 720 -25.77 -3.68 -23.85
N LEU A 721 -25.56 -3.61 -25.18
CA LEU A 721 -24.28 -3.19 -25.75
C LEU A 721 -23.86 -1.80 -25.28
N LEU A 722 -24.78 -0.83 -25.33
CA LEU A 722 -24.47 0.54 -24.90
C LEU A 722 -24.22 0.60 -23.39
N GLU A 723 -24.87 -0.22 -22.59
CA GLU A 723 -24.56 -0.35 -21.16
C GLU A 723 -23.17 -0.93 -20.92
N GLU A 724 -22.79 -1.98 -21.66
CA GLU A 724 -21.43 -2.55 -21.59
C GLU A 724 -20.35 -1.57 -22.04
N VAL A 725 -20.62 -0.80 -23.11
CA VAL A 725 -19.75 0.26 -23.59
C VAL A 725 -19.66 1.38 -22.55
N ALA A 726 -20.77 1.85 -21.97
CA ALA A 726 -20.76 2.86 -20.90
C ALA A 726 -19.97 2.38 -19.68
N ALA A 727 -20.14 1.11 -19.33
CA ALA A 727 -19.39 0.42 -18.29
C ALA A 727 -17.91 0.19 -18.64
N SER A 728 -17.46 0.55 -19.84
CA SER A 728 -16.04 0.54 -20.20
C SER A 728 -15.39 1.92 -20.13
N LEU A 729 -16.16 3.01 -20.22
CA LEU A 729 -15.68 4.39 -20.24
C LEU A 729 -15.20 4.90 -18.87
N ASP A 730 -14.14 5.72 -18.86
CA ASP A 730 -13.59 6.39 -17.68
C ASP A 730 -14.10 7.85 -17.54
N ASN A 731 -13.41 8.70 -16.77
CA ASN A 731 -13.82 10.09 -16.52
C ASN A 731 -13.00 11.11 -17.34
N SER A 732 -12.38 10.66 -18.42
CA SER A 732 -11.69 11.54 -19.34
C SER A 732 -12.69 12.41 -20.11
N ALA A 733 -12.24 13.59 -20.58
CA ALA A 733 -13.03 14.38 -21.52
C ALA A 733 -13.42 13.56 -22.76
N ASP A 734 -12.50 12.70 -23.21
CA ASP A 734 -12.67 11.70 -24.27
C ASP A 734 -13.88 10.77 -24.02
N ALA A 735 -14.03 10.26 -22.79
CA ALA A 735 -15.17 9.44 -22.41
C ALA A 735 -16.50 10.21 -22.41
N ASP A 736 -16.50 11.51 -22.08
CA ASP A 736 -17.71 12.34 -22.15
C ASP A 736 -18.17 12.55 -23.60
N HIS A 737 -17.24 12.69 -24.55
CA HIS A 737 -17.57 12.69 -25.98
C HIS A 737 -18.24 11.38 -26.42
N LEU A 738 -17.73 10.24 -25.96
CA LEU A 738 -18.35 8.93 -26.22
C LEU A 738 -19.73 8.81 -25.60
N ARG A 739 -19.92 9.23 -24.34
CA ARG A 739 -21.25 9.26 -23.68
C ARG A 739 -22.26 10.09 -24.47
N ASN A 740 -21.85 11.27 -24.97
CA ASN A 740 -22.69 12.13 -25.79
C ASN A 740 -23.09 11.46 -27.10
N HIS A 741 -22.16 10.78 -27.79
CA HIS A 741 -22.49 9.99 -28.98
C HIS A 741 -23.45 8.83 -28.68
N MET A 742 -23.33 8.16 -27.54
CA MET A 742 -24.25 7.09 -27.15
C MET A 742 -25.67 7.61 -26.89
N LEU A 743 -25.81 8.81 -26.32
CA LEU A 743 -27.10 9.48 -26.18
C LEU A 743 -27.73 9.80 -27.55
N LEU A 744 -26.91 10.21 -28.53
CA LEU A 744 -27.38 10.40 -29.90
C LEU A 744 -27.86 9.10 -30.54
N ILE A 745 -27.14 7.99 -30.33
CA ILE A 745 -27.56 6.65 -30.81
C ILE A 745 -28.91 6.26 -30.18
N LYS A 746 -29.05 6.41 -28.85
CA LYS A 746 -30.31 6.13 -28.14
C LYS A 746 -31.49 6.89 -28.73
N ARG A 747 -31.29 8.18 -29.01
CA ARG A 747 -32.31 9.07 -29.58
C ARG A 747 -32.63 8.74 -31.04
N ASN A 748 -31.62 8.62 -31.89
CA ASN A 748 -31.78 8.42 -33.34
C ASN A 748 -32.46 7.07 -33.66
N HIS A 749 -32.22 6.05 -32.84
CA HIS A 749 -32.74 4.69 -33.05
C HIS A 749 -33.93 4.34 -32.13
N HIS A 750 -34.50 5.33 -31.45
CA HIS A 750 -35.71 5.22 -30.62
C HIS A 750 -35.66 4.05 -29.61
N LEU A 751 -34.57 3.98 -28.84
CA LEU A 751 -34.31 2.87 -27.91
C LEU A 751 -35.22 2.89 -26.66
N ASP A 752 -35.94 4.00 -26.38
CA ASP A 752 -36.85 4.15 -25.24
C ASP A 752 -38.23 3.46 -25.43
N GLY A 753 -38.44 2.82 -26.58
CA GLY A 753 -39.68 2.10 -26.91
C GLY A 753 -39.73 0.68 -26.36
N LYS A 754 -40.64 -0.14 -26.89
CA LYS A 754 -40.80 -1.55 -26.49
C LYS A 754 -39.51 -2.32 -26.77
N THR A 755 -38.93 -2.92 -25.74
CA THR A 755 -37.58 -3.53 -25.76
C THR A 755 -37.47 -4.75 -26.69
N SER A 756 -38.58 -5.43 -26.97
CA SER A 756 -38.65 -6.58 -27.87
C SER A 756 -38.59 -6.22 -29.36
N ASP A 757 -38.76 -4.94 -29.72
CA ASP A 757 -38.84 -4.53 -31.11
C ASP A 757 -37.44 -4.52 -31.76
N SER A 758 -37.38 -4.88 -33.04
CA SER A 758 -36.16 -4.73 -33.84
C SER A 758 -35.83 -3.27 -34.11
N ILE A 759 -34.55 -2.97 -34.35
CA ILE A 759 -34.12 -1.65 -34.81
C ILE A 759 -34.67 -1.37 -36.22
N PRO A 760 -35.46 -0.30 -36.43
CA PRO A 760 -36.14 -0.05 -37.72
C PRO A 760 -35.19 0.22 -38.89
N ASP A 761 -34.08 0.94 -38.65
CA ASP A 761 -33.03 1.20 -39.65
C ASP A 761 -31.68 0.67 -39.13
N TYR A 762 -31.51 -0.64 -39.26
CA TYR A 762 -30.31 -1.31 -38.77
C TYR A 762 -29.05 -0.87 -39.52
N SER A 763 -29.16 -0.44 -40.79
CA SER A 763 -28.03 0.06 -41.56
C SER A 763 -27.52 1.39 -40.99
N ALA A 764 -28.42 2.35 -40.73
CA ALA A 764 -28.05 3.61 -40.10
C ALA A 764 -27.49 3.39 -38.68
N PHE A 765 -28.02 2.40 -37.95
CA PHE A 765 -27.49 2.03 -36.64
C PHE A 765 -26.04 1.53 -36.72
N LYS A 766 -25.71 0.65 -37.68
CA LYS A 766 -24.33 0.20 -37.89
C LYS A 766 -23.38 1.37 -38.17
N ASP A 767 -23.82 2.35 -38.96
CA ASP A 767 -23.02 3.53 -39.28
C ASP A 767 -22.78 4.41 -38.04
N ASP A 768 -23.80 4.64 -37.23
CA ASP A 768 -23.66 5.41 -35.99
C ASP A 768 -22.83 4.67 -34.94
N LEU A 769 -22.96 3.34 -34.86
CA LEU A 769 -22.15 2.50 -33.99
C LEU A 769 -20.67 2.44 -34.47
N ALA A 770 -20.44 2.48 -35.78
CA ALA A 770 -19.09 2.61 -36.33
C ALA A 770 -18.47 3.97 -35.95
N LYS A 771 -19.24 5.07 -36.05
CA LYS A 771 -18.77 6.41 -35.61
C LYS A 771 -18.42 6.45 -34.14
N LEU A 772 -19.13 5.70 -33.29
CA LEU A 772 -18.83 5.60 -31.86
C LEU A 772 -17.39 5.10 -31.63
N ALA A 773 -16.95 4.09 -32.36
CA ALA A 773 -15.60 3.52 -32.26
C ALA A 773 -14.48 4.38 -32.90
N TYR A 774 -14.82 5.49 -33.55
CA TYR A 774 -13.86 6.43 -34.14
C TYR A 774 -14.04 7.87 -33.63
N ALA A 775 -14.93 8.09 -32.67
CA ALA A 775 -15.24 9.43 -32.16
C ALA A 775 -14.00 10.13 -31.59
N LEU A 776 -13.16 9.41 -30.85
CA LEU A 776 -11.92 9.92 -30.26
C LEU A 776 -10.86 10.28 -31.33
N LEU A 777 -10.71 9.42 -32.34
CA LEU A 777 -9.77 9.63 -33.45
C LEU A 777 -10.18 10.82 -34.34
N ASN A 778 -11.48 11.00 -34.56
CA ASN A 778 -12.01 12.09 -35.38
C ASN A 778 -11.88 13.45 -34.68
N ASP A 779 -12.02 13.51 -33.36
CA ASP A 779 -11.91 14.77 -32.60
C ASP A 779 -10.46 15.30 -32.55
N VAL A 780 -9.49 14.38 -32.41
CA VAL A 780 -8.05 14.67 -32.50
C VAL A 780 -7.66 15.20 -33.90
N GLN A 781 -8.29 14.68 -34.96
CA GLN A 781 -8.06 15.15 -36.33
C GLN A 781 -8.71 16.51 -36.64
N LEU A 782 -9.79 16.87 -35.93
CA LEU A 782 -10.52 18.12 -36.13
C LEU A 782 -9.99 19.28 -35.27
N ASN A 783 -9.26 18.99 -34.18
CA ASN A 783 -8.63 19.98 -33.29
C ASN A 783 -7.15 19.63 -32.98
N PRO A 784 -6.21 19.84 -33.92
CA PRO A 784 -4.79 19.48 -33.73
C PRO A 784 -4.01 20.37 -32.74
N ALA A 785 -4.68 21.24 -31.96
CA ALA A 785 -4.06 22.25 -31.09
C ALA A 785 -4.52 22.20 -29.62
N LYS A 786 -5.01 21.04 -29.14
CA LYS A 786 -5.31 20.80 -27.73
C LYS A 786 -4.37 19.77 -27.11
#